data_AF-A0A6G7Z1N2-F1
#
_entry.id   AF-A0A6G7Z1N2-F1
#
_cell.length_a   1.000
_cell.length_b   1.000
_cell.length_c   1.000
_cell.angle_alpha   90.00
_cell.angle_beta   90.00
_cell.angle_gamma   90.00
#
_symmetry.space_group_name_H-M   'P 1'
#
loop_
_entity.id
_entity.type
_entity.pdbx_description
1 polymer ?
#
loop_
_entity_poly.entity_id
_entity_poly.type
_entity_poly.pdbx_seq_one_letter_code
_entity_poly.pdbx_strand_id
1 'polypeptide(L)'
;MLDRTHLRHRRRSWAAPLLALLLAVPTLAVATAPAANAAPGKTTISSTVSRASVTKGSKVIVSASYRQGGKAVTCCSLRLQQRTTGDWRTVATLKPVKGKVSRTVTPSVTTSYRFVTTSGRTVSPTRKVTVRTPTAATSKVTLTSSVSATKAKPGTKVTIRGYYREGTKPISRYSVRLQQRTTGAWSTVRTVRPSSKGALTAVVTPARTTQYRWTTTSGKTVSPVRTVTVSKVTSGVTVSSKASASTITEGTSVTLTSAYRSNGVPVTCCYLRVQSSTSGPWRTLRTLAPSSTGNFTYRVSPKVTTSYRFITTSGKTVSTVRKVTVKPRVTAPPPPNDGSGSDGSGNNGAPENGTPGNGTSDPIPAAFTIDGSGYGHGLGLSQYGAYQMAREGWTSTQILEHYFTGTKVADHTLPKDVAVQVYGGSDPAQTVFSIDRGTWRVRGERADGTGFDARAGLSKDMTGTLSVVDGEPVITIAGVEYPKPADRRGVLRLHWSGTEFYLGKTGPDTVARLTRTDGGAATHGLYRHGRMKVTVIDGRLNIVNELRFADEYLYGLGEMPSSWSTAALEAQAVAGRSYALGLMGVTDAAPQGVRRPSCDCNVVDSTRDQNFVGWKKEGEGADQQWGKRWKAAVDNVTTSRSKGRVVLDGDRVAVTYYSSSTGGRSANSEDVWSGKVSYIRSVDDRFSLTAPGNSFALWSSNKANPRTVQLTQARASSLFGLPDVVTIEVVARYSSDQAKSLRATSSTGRTSTWTAKADTFRTTLGLPGAWIRSIEPRG
;
A
#
# COMPACT_ATOMS: atom_id res chain seq x y z
N MET A 1 -40.09 64.08 27.32
CA MET A 1 -41.17 63.09 27.08
C MET A 1 -40.55 61.71 27.27
N LEU A 2 -40.55 61.27 28.52
CA LEU A 2 -41.32 60.10 29.03
C LEU A 2 -40.69 58.78 28.56
N ASP A 3 -39.66 58.24 29.23
CA ASP A 3 -39.62 57.66 30.59
C ASP A 3 -40.22 56.24 30.66
N ARG A 4 -39.38 55.25 31.00
CA ARG A 4 -39.51 54.51 32.28
C ARG A 4 -38.36 53.53 32.54
N THR A 5 -37.49 54.00 33.43
CA THR A 5 -36.69 53.29 34.44
C THR A 5 -37.60 52.41 35.34
N HIS A 6 -37.18 51.35 36.04
CA HIS A 6 -36.23 51.37 37.16
C HIS A 6 -35.84 49.95 37.63
N LEU A 7 -34.54 49.81 37.91
CA LEU A 7 -33.93 48.89 38.87
C LEU A 7 -33.23 49.79 39.91
N ARG A 8 -33.40 49.53 41.22
CA ARG A 8 -32.49 49.83 42.38
C ARG A 8 -33.29 49.73 43.69
N HIS A 9 -32.96 48.83 44.61
CA HIS A 9 -31.90 48.88 45.65
C HIS A 9 -32.11 49.91 46.78
N ARG A 10 -32.22 49.40 48.03
CA ARG A 10 -31.45 49.73 49.27
C ARG A 10 -32.13 49.02 50.45
N ARG A 11 -31.51 48.07 51.18
CA ARG A 11 -30.47 48.13 52.25
C ARG A 11 -30.82 49.00 53.47
N ARG A 12 -31.00 48.32 54.61
CA ARG A 12 -30.60 48.59 56.03
C ARG A 12 -31.69 48.01 56.96
N SER A 13 -31.50 47.52 58.19
CA SER A 13 -30.42 46.89 58.97
C SER A 13 -30.95 46.83 60.42
N TRP A 14 -30.73 45.71 61.14
CA TRP A 14 -30.68 45.55 62.61
C TRP A 14 -31.98 45.41 63.43
N ALA A 15 -32.07 44.28 64.16
CA ALA A 15 -32.21 44.15 65.62
C ALA A 15 -33.13 42.97 66.03
N ALA A 16 -32.56 42.02 66.78
CA ALA A 16 -33.25 41.05 67.66
C ALA A 16 -33.91 41.82 68.85
N PRO A 17 -34.63 41.21 69.83
CA PRO A 17 -34.69 39.79 70.22
C PRO A 17 -36.10 39.28 70.63
N LEU A 18 -36.22 37.99 71.01
CA LEU A 18 -37.05 37.59 72.16
C LEU A 18 -36.81 36.13 72.57
N LEU A 19 -36.65 36.01 73.88
CA LEU A 19 -36.41 34.84 74.71
C LEU A 19 -37.77 34.27 75.16
N ALA A 20 -37.98 32.96 75.13
CA ALA A 20 -38.99 32.31 75.96
C ALA A 20 -38.57 30.88 76.31
N LEU A 21 -38.33 30.70 77.61
CA LEU A 21 -38.03 29.47 78.32
C LEU A 21 -39.36 28.86 78.79
N LEU A 22 -39.62 27.57 78.52
CA LEU A 22 -40.68 26.82 79.21
C LEU A 22 -40.23 25.36 79.40
N LEU A 23 -40.18 24.98 80.68
CA LEU A 23 -39.86 23.66 81.21
C LEU A 23 -41.07 22.71 81.11
N ALA A 24 -40.85 21.47 80.67
CA ALA A 24 -41.68 20.32 81.04
C ALA A 24 -40.83 19.03 81.07
N VAL A 25 -41.01 18.28 82.16
CA VAL A 25 -40.30 17.09 82.67
C VAL A 25 -40.68 15.82 81.85
N PRO A 26 -39.86 14.74 81.85
CA PRO A 26 -39.77 13.79 80.74
C PRO A 26 -40.61 12.53 80.94
N THR A 27 -41.11 11.97 79.84
CA THR A 27 -41.46 10.54 79.75
C THR A 27 -40.24 9.76 79.26
N LEU A 28 -39.87 8.75 80.05
CA LEU A 28 -38.82 7.79 79.72
C LEU A 28 -39.10 7.12 78.37
N ALA A 29 -38.25 7.43 77.38
CA ALA A 29 -37.92 6.49 76.32
C ALA A 29 -36.40 6.31 76.37
N VAL A 30 -35.96 5.08 76.64
CA VAL A 30 -34.55 4.68 76.60
C VAL A 30 -34.07 4.82 75.15
N ALA A 31 -33.63 6.02 74.79
CA ALA A 31 -32.84 6.27 73.60
C ALA A 31 -31.39 5.94 73.95
N THR A 32 -30.98 4.72 73.66
CA THR A 32 -29.56 4.35 73.64
C THR A 32 -28.80 5.35 72.78
N ALA A 33 -27.82 6.02 73.38
CA ALA A 33 -26.85 6.83 72.65
C ALA A 33 -26.29 6.01 71.47
N PRO A 34 -26.28 6.54 70.23
CA PRO A 34 -25.45 5.94 69.21
C PRO A 34 -24.00 6.14 69.65
N ALA A 35 -23.34 5.02 69.94
CA ALA A 35 -21.94 4.94 70.27
C ALA A 35 -21.13 5.88 69.36
N ALA A 36 -20.17 6.59 69.96
CA ALA A 36 -19.14 7.34 69.25
C ALA A 36 -18.65 6.53 68.04
N ASN A 37 -18.98 7.01 66.84
CA ASN A 37 -18.55 6.37 65.61
C ASN A 37 -17.03 6.44 65.55
N ALA A 38 -16.39 5.31 65.83
CA ALA A 38 -14.97 5.09 65.64
C ALA A 38 -14.55 5.66 64.28
N ALA A 39 -13.41 6.36 64.26
CA ALA A 39 -12.79 6.85 63.04
C ALA A 39 -12.83 5.75 61.96
N PRO A 40 -13.27 6.05 60.72
CA PRO A 40 -13.45 5.03 59.69
C PRO A 40 -12.11 4.32 59.47
N GLY A 41 -12.02 3.07 59.91
CA GLY A 41 -10.76 2.34 59.92
C GLY A 41 -10.16 2.24 58.51
N LYS A 42 -8.83 2.17 58.44
CA LYS A 42 -8.05 2.20 57.20
C LYS A 42 -8.66 1.33 56.09
N THR A 43 -8.93 1.96 54.94
CA THR A 43 -9.38 1.27 53.73
C THR A 43 -8.24 0.48 53.11
N THR A 44 -8.46 -0.82 52.86
CA THR A 44 -7.48 -1.72 52.25
C THR A 44 -8.10 -2.48 51.09
N ILE A 45 -7.33 -2.59 50.01
CA ILE A 45 -7.69 -3.41 48.84
C ILE A 45 -6.52 -4.36 48.57
N SER A 46 -6.72 -5.65 48.83
CA SER A 46 -5.79 -6.69 48.36
C SER A 46 -6.17 -7.10 46.94
N SER A 47 -5.19 -7.41 46.10
CA SER A 47 -5.43 -7.94 44.75
C SER A 47 -4.72 -9.28 44.55
N THR A 48 -5.30 -10.17 43.75
CA THR A 48 -4.68 -11.42 43.31
C THR A 48 -5.03 -11.69 41.85
N VAL A 49 -4.21 -12.52 41.19
CA VAL A 49 -4.50 -13.07 39.87
C VAL A 49 -4.45 -14.59 39.98
N SER A 50 -5.38 -15.28 39.33
CA SER A 50 -5.43 -16.75 39.36
C SER A 50 -4.15 -17.37 38.79
N ARG A 51 -3.50 -16.68 37.84
CA ARG A 51 -2.23 -17.05 37.22
C ARG A 51 -1.44 -15.80 36.88
N ALA A 52 -0.22 -15.69 37.41
CA ALA A 52 0.70 -14.59 37.10
C ALA A 52 1.36 -14.73 35.72
N SER A 53 1.29 -15.91 35.11
CA SER A 53 1.84 -16.15 33.78
C SER A 53 0.98 -17.12 32.97
N VAL A 54 0.70 -16.77 31.72
CA VAL A 54 -0.23 -17.49 30.84
C VAL A 54 0.20 -17.43 29.37
N THR A 55 -0.38 -18.25 28.51
CA THR A 55 -0.22 -18.12 27.05
C THR A 55 -1.27 -17.18 26.45
N LYS A 56 -0.97 -16.58 25.30
CA LYS A 56 -1.87 -15.63 24.60
C LYS A 56 -3.28 -16.22 24.45
N GLY A 57 -4.30 -15.51 24.93
CA GLY A 57 -5.70 -15.94 24.85
C GLY A 57 -6.19 -16.78 26.04
N SER A 58 -5.36 -17.03 27.05
CA SER A 58 -5.79 -17.69 28.29
C SER A 58 -6.67 -16.79 29.16
N LYS A 59 -7.75 -17.32 29.72
CA LYS A 59 -8.59 -16.64 30.71
C LYS A 59 -7.89 -16.57 32.07
N VAL A 60 -7.73 -15.39 32.63
CA VAL A 60 -7.19 -15.15 33.99
C VAL A 60 -8.27 -14.50 34.82
N ILE A 61 -8.41 -14.91 36.08
CA ILE A 61 -9.32 -14.26 37.01
C ILE A 61 -8.50 -13.26 37.83
N VAL A 62 -8.89 -11.99 37.78
CA VAL A 62 -8.32 -10.94 38.65
C VAL A 62 -9.32 -10.71 39.78
N SER A 63 -8.86 -10.84 41.02
CA SER A 63 -9.71 -10.76 42.20
C SER A 63 -9.19 -9.74 43.20
N ALA A 64 -10.07 -9.21 44.04
CA ALA A 64 -9.69 -8.36 45.16
C ALA A 64 -10.58 -8.56 46.40
N SER A 65 -10.02 -8.27 47.57
CA SER A 65 -10.76 -8.11 48.83
C SER A 65 -10.73 -6.64 49.22
N TYR A 66 -11.90 -6.07 49.48
CA TYR A 66 -12.12 -4.68 49.86
C TYR A 66 -12.61 -4.62 51.31
N ARG A 67 -11.78 -4.06 52.19
CA ARG A 67 -12.07 -3.93 53.62
C ARG A 67 -11.86 -2.52 54.14
N GLN A 68 -12.63 -2.12 55.13
CA GLN A 68 -12.50 -0.84 55.83
C GLN A 68 -12.57 -1.14 57.34
N GLY A 69 -11.50 -0.80 58.07
CA GLY A 69 -11.39 -1.15 59.49
C GLY A 69 -11.53 -2.66 59.76
N GLY A 70 -11.01 -3.50 58.85
CA GLY A 70 -11.12 -4.96 58.94
C GLY A 70 -12.46 -5.54 58.46
N LYS A 71 -13.54 -4.75 58.40
CA LYS A 71 -14.87 -5.20 57.94
C LYS A 71 -14.98 -5.21 56.41
N ALA A 72 -15.77 -6.14 55.88
CA ALA A 72 -15.99 -6.30 54.44
C ALA A 72 -16.86 -5.17 53.87
N VAL A 73 -16.40 -4.50 52.81
CA VAL A 73 -17.16 -3.41 52.17
C VAL A 73 -18.07 -3.96 51.07
N THR A 74 -19.37 -3.67 51.13
CA THR A 74 -20.38 -4.15 50.17
C THR A 74 -21.13 -3.02 49.44
N CYS A 75 -21.12 -1.80 49.98
CA CYS A 75 -21.81 -0.64 49.42
C CYS A 75 -21.24 -0.19 48.07
N CYS A 76 -19.93 -0.33 47.91
CA CYS A 76 -19.15 0.59 47.10
C CYS A 76 -18.31 -0.14 46.06
N SER A 77 -18.44 0.26 44.80
CA SER A 77 -17.80 -0.41 43.66
C SER A 77 -16.29 -0.14 43.58
N LEU A 78 -15.57 -1.09 42.96
CA LEU A 78 -14.17 -0.94 42.57
C LEU A 78 -14.03 -0.90 41.06
N ARG A 79 -13.16 -0.02 40.55
CA ARG A 79 -12.73 -0.02 39.15
C ARG A 79 -11.55 -0.97 38.98
N LEU A 80 -11.72 -2.01 38.19
CA LEU A 80 -10.62 -2.81 37.67
C LEU A 80 -9.97 -2.03 36.53
N GLN A 81 -8.69 -1.71 36.68
CA GLN A 81 -7.89 -1.06 35.65
C GLN A 81 -6.87 -2.04 35.07
N GLN A 82 -6.53 -1.86 33.79
CA GLN A 82 -5.43 -2.57 33.15
C GLN A 82 -4.49 -1.61 32.44
N ARG A 83 -3.22 -1.99 32.28
CA ARG A 83 -2.24 -1.32 31.41
C ARG A 83 -1.34 -2.34 30.71
N THR A 84 -1.09 -2.10 29.42
CA THR A 84 -0.12 -2.87 28.62
C THR A 84 1.16 -2.05 28.42
N THR A 85 0.99 -0.77 28.07
CA THR A 85 2.00 0.30 28.02
C THR A 85 1.28 1.62 28.33
N GLY A 86 1.97 2.61 28.91
CA GLY A 86 1.39 3.92 29.24
C GLY A 86 0.31 3.90 30.34
N ASP A 87 -0.75 4.69 30.14
CA ASP A 87 -1.76 5.00 31.15
C ASP A 87 -2.69 3.84 31.53
N TRP A 88 -3.27 3.94 32.73
CA TRP A 88 -4.22 2.96 33.26
C TRP A 88 -5.63 3.18 32.69
N ARG A 89 -6.21 2.17 32.04
CA ARG A 89 -7.60 2.20 31.56
C ARG A 89 -8.52 1.36 32.46
N THR A 90 -9.71 1.87 32.77
CA THR A 90 -10.75 1.10 33.47
C THR A 90 -11.38 0.09 32.50
N VAL A 91 -11.45 -1.18 32.90
CA VAL A 91 -12.01 -2.28 32.09
C VAL A 91 -13.26 -2.91 32.67
N ALA A 92 -13.52 -2.68 33.95
CA ALA A 92 -14.76 -3.05 34.61
C ALA A 92 -14.94 -2.22 35.88
N THR A 93 -16.19 -1.98 36.26
CA THR A 93 -16.57 -1.48 37.59
C THR A 93 -17.37 -2.59 38.27
N LEU A 94 -16.91 -3.06 39.43
CA LEU A 94 -17.43 -4.26 40.09
C LEU A 94 -17.94 -3.91 41.49
N LYS A 95 -19.16 -4.31 41.81
CA LYS A 95 -19.72 -4.20 43.16
C LYS A 95 -19.28 -5.42 44.00
N PRO A 96 -18.70 -5.24 45.20
CA PRO A 96 -18.26 -6.35 46.03
C PRO A 96 -19.41 -7.13 46.65
N VAL A 97 -19.27 -8.46 46.73
CA VAL A 97 -20.15 -9.35 47.49
C VAL A 97 -19.34 -9.89 48.68
N LYS A 98 -19.80 -9.63 49.91
CA LYS A 98 -19.05 -9.92 51.15
C LYS A 98 -17.60 -9.38 51.11
N GLY A 99 -17.40 -8.20 50.53
CA GLY A 99 -16.08 -7.57 50.40
C GLY A 99 -15.18 -8.15 49.31
N LYS A 100 -15.66 -9.06 48.46
CA LYS A 100 -14.87 -9.67 47.38
C LYS A 100 -15.38 -9.26 46.00
N VAL A 101 -14.45 -9.04 45.07
CA VAL A 101 -14.72 -8.83 43.64
C VAL A 101 -13.83 -9.71 42.79
N SER A 102 -14.31 -10.12 41.62
CA SER A 102 -13.48 -10.81 40.62
C SER A 102 -13.97 -10.56 39.21
N ARG A 103 -13.05 -10.57 38.24
CA ARG A 103 -13.36 -10.49 36.80
C ARG A 103 -12.44 -11.41 36.02
N THR A 104 -13.02 -12.18 35.11
CA THR A 104 -12.24 -12.92 34.11
C THR A 104 -11.80 -11.98 33.00
N VAL A 105 -10.50 -12.00 32.68
CA VAL A 105 -9.85 -11.23 31.62
C VAL A 105 -9.07 -12.17 30.72
N THR A 106 -8.84 -11.78 29.47
CA THR A 106 -8.11 -12.59 28.49
C THR A 106 -6.96 -11.77 27.90
N PRO A 107 -5.81 -11.63 28.60
CA PRO A 107 -4.71 -10.82 28.12
C PRO A 107 -4.07 -11.43 26.87
N SER A 108 -3.93 -10.63 25.82
CA SER A 108 -3.27 -11.00 24.56
C SER A 108 -1.78 -10.63 24.53
N VAL A 109 -1.35 -9.76 25.44
CA VAL A 109 0.03 -9.33 25.72
C VAL A 109 0.23 -9.22 27.23
N THR A 110 1.48 -9.15 27.69
CA THR A 110 1.77 -8.95 29.12
C THR A 110 1.06 -7.70 29.63
N THR A 111 0.16 -7.88 30.60
CA THR A 111 -0.78 -6.83 31.06
C THR A 111 -0.73 -6.74 32.58
N SER A 112 -0.67 -5.51 33.11
CA SER A 112 -0.77 -5.26 34.55
C SER A 112 -2.19 -4.86 34.92
N TYR A 113 -2.67 -5.35 36.07
CA TYR A 113 -4.01 -5.08 36.60
C TYR A 113 -3.94 -4.49 38.01
N ARG A 114 -4.87 -3.60 38.34
CA ARG A 114 -5.08 -3.10 39.70
C ARG A 114 -6.54 -2.76 39.94
N PHE A 115 -6.96 -2.69 41.19
CA PHE A 115 -8.27 -2.19 41.58
C PHE A 115 -8.13 -0.83 42.24
N VAL A 116 -9.06 0.07 41.94
CA VAL A 116 -9.08 1.41 42.50
C VAL A 116 -10.49 1.71 42.99
N THR A 117 -10.65 2.44 44.09
CA THR A 117 -11.96 2.96 44.48
C THR A 117 -12.53 3.86 43.37
N THR A 118 -13.85 4.00 43.31
CA THR A 118 -14.50 4.94 42.37
C THR A 118 -13.96 6.37 42.56
N SER A 119 -13.66 6.75 43.81
CA SER A 119 -13.04 8.03 44.16
C SER A 119 -11.57 8.17 43.74
N GLY A 120 -10.88 7.08 43.36
CA GLY A 120 -9.45 7.12 43.00
C GLY A 120 -8.49 7.08 44.19
N ARG A 121 -8.98 7.29 45.42
CA ARG A 121 -8.15 7.52 46.62
C ARG A 121 -7.40 6.28 47.13
N THR A 122 -7.93 5.08 46.92
CA THR A 122 -7.24 3.84 47.34
C THR A 122 -7.03 2.92 46.15
N VAL A 123 -5.78 2.48 45.99
CA VAL A 123 -5.31 1.64 44.88
C VAL A 123 -4.74 0.34 45.46
N SER A 124 -5.12 -0.79 44.89
CA SER A 124 -4.55 -2.09 45.27
C SER A 124 -3.16 -2.32 44.67
N PRO A 125 -2.37 -3.26 45.20
CA PRO A 125 -1.12 -3.67 44.57
C PRO A 125 -1.32 -4.05 43.10
N THR A 126 -0.36 -3.69 42.26
CA THR A 126 -0.40 -4.04 40.84
C THR A 126 -0.06 -5.51 40.64
N ARG A 127 -0.90 -6.24 39.90
CA ARG A 127 -0.68 -7.64 39.53
C ARG A 127 -0.37 -7.74 38.05
N LYS A 128 0.87 -8.13 37.74
CA LYS A 128 1.33 -8.36 36.37
C LYS A 128 0.96 -9.78 35.93
N VAL A 129 0.31 -9.90 34.79
CA VAL A 129 0.06 -11.17 34.10
C VAL A 129 0.96 -11.21 32.88
N THR A 130 2.02 -12.00 32.96
CA THR A 130 2.98 -12.19 31.87
C THR A 130 2.43 -13.15 30.84
N VAL A 131 2.21 -12.67 29.62
CA VAL A 131 1.83 -13.53 28.49
C VAL A 131 3.12 -14.10 27.89
N ARG A 132 3.37 -15.38 28.15
CA ARG A 132 4.55 -16.10 27.63
C ARG A 132 4.38 -16.33 26.14
N THR A 133 5.38 -15.97 25.37
CA THR A 133 5.66 -16.59 24.07
C THR A 133 6.03 -18.05 24.36
N PRO A 134 5.43 -19.06 23.70
CA PRO A 134 5.68 -20.44 24.08
C PRO A 134 7.14 -20.83 23.83
N THR A 135 7.92 -20.97 24.90
CA THR A 135 9.11 -21.81 24.97
C THR A 135 8.67 -23.17 25.52
N ALA A 136 9.08 -24.25 24.84
CA ALA A 136 8.49 -25.57 24.97
C ALA A 136 8.93 -26.34 26.23
N ALA A 137 7.99 -26.98 26.90
CA ALA A 137 8.08 -28.36 27.40
C ALA A 137 6.73 -28.76 28.04
N THR A 138 6.01 -29.70 27.41
CA THR A 138 5.15 -30.76 27.99
C THR A 138 4.30 -31.40 26.87
N SER A 139 4.39 -32.72 26.75
CA SER A 139 3.67 -33.59 25.80
C SER A 139 3.86 -33.26 24.32
N LYS A 140 4.81 -33.93 23.64
CA LYS A 140 5.05 -33.76 22.20
C LYS A 140 3.78 -34.11 21.44
N VAL A 141 3.03 -33.10 21.03
CA VAL A 141 1.93 -33.25 20.07
C VAL A 141 2.56 -33.67 18.75
N THR A 142 2.16 -34.84 18.24
CA THR A 142 2.75 -35.44 17.03
C THR A 142 1.70 -35.56 15.94
N LEU A 143 2.18 -35.40 14.70
CA LEU A 143 1.48 -35.77 13.49
C LEU A 143 2.33 -36.80 12.75
N THR A 144 1.77 -37.96 12.45
CA THR A 144 2.42 -38.93 11.56
C THR A 144 1.88 -38.78 10.14
N SER A 145 2.63 -39.25 9.16
CA SER A 145 2.21 -39.27 7.76
C SER A 145 2.66 -40.56 7.08
N SER A 146 1.78 -41.10 6.25
CA SER A 146 2.07 -42.19 5.30
C SER A 146 1.25 -42.00 4.03
N VAL A 147 1.64 -42.67 2.96
CA VAL A 147 0.98 -42.61 1.65
C VAL A 147 0.66 -44.03 1.19
N SER A 148 -0.48 -44.22 0.53
CA SER A 148 -0.86 -45.53 -0.01
C SER A 148 0.03 -45.98 -1.16
N ALA A 149 0.70 -45.04 -1.84
CA ALA A 149 1.67 -45.32 -2.89
C ALA A 149 2.72 -44.20 -2.94
N THR A 150 4.00 -44.56 -3.01
CA THR A 150 5.12 -43.62 -3.18
C THR A 150 5.43 -43.31 -4.64
N LYS A 151 4.95 -44.15 -5.57
CA LYS A 151 5.00 -43.96 -7.02
C LYS A 151 3.58 -44.06 -7.60
N ALA A 152 3.19 -43.16 -8.49
CA ALA A 152 1.86 -43.15 -9.10
C ALA A 152 1.88 -42.59 -10.54
N LYS A 153 0.91 -42.98 -11.38
CA LYS A 153 0.66 -42.31 -12.68
C LYS A 153 -0.06 -40.97 -12.44
N PRO A 154 0.13 -39.92 -13.25
CA PRO A 154 -0.61 -38.67 -13.13
C PRO A 154 -2.11 -38.93 -13.10
N GLY A 155 -2.85 -38.29 -12.19
CA GLY A 155 -4.29 -38.50 -12.11
C GLY A 155 -4.72 -39.72 -11.26
N THR A 156 -3.78 -40.52 -10.76
CA THR A 156 -4.10 -41.65 -9.87
C THR A 156 -4.46 -41.12 -8.48
N LYS A 157 -5.55 -41.64 -7.90
CA LYS A 157 -5.92 -41.36 -6.51
C LYS A 157 -4.90 -41.99 -5.56
N VAL A 158 -4.26 -41.17 -4.73
CA VAL A 158 -3.35 -41.58 -3.68
C VAL A 158 -3.95 -41.17 -2.33
N THR A 159 -3.97 -42.09 -1.38
CA THR A 159 -4.49 -41.81 -0.04
C THR A 159 -3.35 -41.42 0.89
N ILE A 160 -3.41 -40.22 1.45
CA ILE A 160 -2.52 -39.73 2.50
C ILE A 160 -3.16 -40.06 3.84
N ARG A 161 -2.43 -40.79 4.69
CA ARG A 161 -2.87 -41.17 6.03
C ARG A 161 -1.98 -40.52 7.10
N GLY A 162 -2.46 -40.47 8.33
CA GLY A 162 -1.71 -39.95 9.47
C GLY A 162 -2.44 -40.16 10.79
N TYR A 163 -1.78 -39.86 11.90
CA TYR A 163 -2.38 -39.84 13.23
C TYR A 163 -2.05 -38.53 13.93
N TYR A 164 -3.02 -37.97 14.66
CA TYR A 164 -2.85 -36.80 15.51
C TYR A 164 -2.95 -37.20 16.98
N ARG A 165 -1.84 -37.06 17.72
CA ARG A 165 -1.73 -37.55 19.10
C ARG A 165 -0.98 -36.58 20.01
N GLU A 166 -1.33 -36.61 21.28
CA GLU A 166 -0.57 -36.01 22.38
C GLU A 166 0.00 -37.16 23.22
N GLY A 167 1.31 -37.43 23.07
CA GLY A 167 1.88 -38.69 23.54
C GLY A 167 1.18 -39.89 22.89
N THR A 168 0.61 -40.79 23.69
CA THR A 168 -0.16 -41.95 23.21
C THR A 168 -1.64 -41.64 22.94
N LYS A 169 -2.17 -40.52 23.46
CA LYS A 169 -3.61 -40.20 23.42
C LYS A 169 -4.02 -39.61 22.07
N PRO A 170 -5.09 -40.12 21.42
CA PRO A 170 -5.58 -39.56 20.16
C PRO A 170 -6.24 -38.20 20.34
N ILE A 171 -6.06 -37.31 19.37
CA ILE A 171 -6.71 -36.00 19.32
C ILE A 171 -7.67 -35.97 18.14
N SER A 172 -8.98 -35.81 18.41
CA SER A 172 -10.06 -35.76 17.41
C SER A 172 -10.77 -34.40 17.35
N ARG A 173 -10.62 -33.58 18.39
CA ARG A 173 -11.37 -32.32 18.59
C ARG A 173 -10.91 -31.15 17.71
N TYR A 174 -9.73 -31.22 17.11
CA TYR A 174 -9.17 -30.15 16.28
C TYR A 174 -8.85 -30.63 14.88
N SER A 175 -9.21 -29.81 13.89
CA SER A 175 -8.89 -30.08 12.49
C SER A 175 -7.39 -29.90 12.21
N VAL A 176 -6.91 -30.64 11.21
CA VAL A 176 -5.54 -30.66 10.74
C VAL A 176 -5.54 -30.35 9.24
N ARG A 177 -4.56 -29.60 8.76
CA ARG A 177 -4.40 -29.27 7.34
C ARG A 177 -3.49 -30.29 6.67
N LEU A 178 -3.95 -30.89 5.57
CA LEU A 178 -3.06 -31.51 4.60
C LEU A 178 -2.47 -30.40 3.73
N GLN A 179 -1.15 -30.31 3.69
CA GLN A 179 -0.42 -29.41 2.81
C GLN A 179 0.28 -30.17 1.69
N GLN A 180 0.46 -29.52 0.55
CA GLN A 180 1.27 -29.99 -0.56
C GLN A 180 2.27 -28.95 -1.03
N ARG A 181 3.33 -29.41 -1.71
CA ARG A 181 4.19 -28.57 -2.56
C ARG A 181 4.80 -29.40 -3.68
N THR A 182 5.07 -28.76 -4.80
CA THR A 182 5.81 -29.36 -5.92
C THR A 182 7.19 -28.73 -6.07
N THR A 183 7.29 -27.43 -5.78
CA THR A 183 8.50 -26.64 -5.59
C THR A 183 8.18 -25.51 -4.60
N GLY A 184 9.15 -25.01 -3.84
CA GLY A 184 8.96 -23.84 -2.97
C GLY A 184 8.04 -24.05 -1.75
N ALA A 185 7.13 -23.09 -1.53
CA ALA A 185 6.28 -22.99 -0.33
C ALA A 185 5.15 -24.03 -0.28
N TRP A 186 4.66 -24.30 0.94
CA TRP A 186 3.57 -25.25 1.21
C TRP A 186 2.20 -24.60 1.07
N SER A 187 1.27 -25.22 0.32
CA SER A 187 -0.13 -24.80 0.21
C SER A 187 -1.07 -25.82 0.87
N THR A 188 -2.22 -25.38 1.40
CA THR A 188 -3.20 -26.28 2.03
C THR A 188 -4.09 -26.91 0.96
N VAL A 189 -4.12 -28.25 0.90
CA VAL A 189 -4.98 -29.04 0.00
C VAL A 189 -6.36 -29.23 0.60
N ARG A 190 -6.41 -29.60 1.88
CA ARG A 190 -7.66 -29.93 2.58
C ARG A 190 -7.47 -29.75 4.08
N THR A 191 -8.53 -29.35 4.77
CA THR A 191 -8.60 -29.41 6.23
C THR A 191 -9.43 -30.63 6.63
N VAL A 192 -8.89 -31.52 7.45
CA VAL A 192 -9.48 -32.80 7.84
C VAL A 192 -9.67 -32.82 9.35
N ARG A 193 -10.86 -33.25 9.80
CA ARG A 193 -11.11 -33.55 11.20
C ARG A 193 -10.66 -34.98 11.49
N PRO A 194 -9.76 -35.23 12.45
CA PRO A 194 -9.37 -36.59 12.81
C PRO A 194 -10.55 -37.39 13.35
N SER A 195 -10.56 -38.70 13.11
CA SER A 195 -11.52 -39.62 13.73
C SER A 195 -11.37 -39.64 15.26
N SER A 196 -12.31 -40.28 15.97
CA SER A 196 -12.22 -40.50 17.42
C SER A 196 -10.91 -41.18 17.87
N LYS A 197 -10.32 -42.01 17.00
CA LYS A 197 -9.00 -42.66 17.21
C LYS A 197 -7.80 -41.81 16.77
N GLY A 198 -8.03 -40.54 16.42
CA GLY A 198 -7.00 -39.59 15.97
C GLY A 198 -6.50 -39.83 14.55
N ALA A 199 -7.12 -40.74 13.79
CA ALA A 199 -6.70 -41.06 12.43
C ALA A 199 -7.11 -39.97 11.44
N LEU A 200 -6.21 -39.65 10.52
CA LEU A 200 -6.35 -38.69 9.44
C LEU A 200 -6.29 -39.43 8.11
N THR A 201 -7.24 -39.13 7.21
CA THR A 201 -7.28 -39.70 5.85
C THR A 201 -7.68 -38.62 4.86
N ALA A 202 -6.94 -38.50 3.76
CA ALA A 202 -7.31 -37.66 2.63
C ALA A 202 -6.90 -38.32 1.32
N VAL A 203 -7.79 -38.30 0.33
CA VAL A 203 -7.49 -38.75 -1.02
C VAL A 203 -7.05 -37.54 -1.86
N VAL A 204 -5.92 -37.66 -2.53
CA VAL A 204 -5.33 -36.66 -3.42
C VAL A 204 -5.08 -37.28 -4.79
N THR A 205 -4.97 -36.44 -5.81
CA THR A 205 -4.75 -36.88 -7.19
C THR A 205 -3.56 -36.12 -7.78
N PRO A 206 -2.30 -36.48 -7.43
CA PRO A 206 -1.13 -35.75 -7.87
C PRO A 206 -0.93 -35.88 -9.39
N ALA A 207 -0.78 -34.74 -10.07
CA ALA A 207 -0.48 -34.67 -11.50
C ALA A 207 1.02 -34.63 -11.82
N ARG A 208 1.86 -34.35 -10.81
CA ARG A 208 3.33 -34.28 -10.88
C ARG A 208 3.90 -34.69 -9.53
N THR A 209 5.22 -34.96 -9.46
CA THR A 209 5.88 -35.30 -8.20
C THR A 209 5.57 -34.24 -7.14
N THR A 210 4.88 -34.66 -6.08
CA THR A 210 4.32 -33.76 -5.08
C THR A 210 4.68 -34.26 -3.69
N GLN A 211 5.11 -33.33 -2.84
CA GLN A 211 5.37 -33.58 -1.42
C GLN A 211 4.15 -33.22 -0.59
N TYR A 212 3.80 -34.06 0.38
CA TYR A 212 2.67 -33.90 1.27
C TYR A 212 3.11 -33.91 2.74
N ARG A 213 2.42 -33.14 3.57
CA ARG A 213 2.55 -33.20 5.03
C ARG A 213 1.25 -32.79 5.72
N TRP A 214 1.02 -33.31 6.91
CA TRP A 214 0.00 -32.81 7.82
C TRP A 214 0.56 -31.68 8.66
N THR A 215 -0.26 -30.69 8.97
CA THR A 215 0.07 -29.65 9.94
C THR A 215 -1.15 -29.24 10.75
N THR A 216 -0.98 -28.95 12.03
CA THR A 216 -2.07 -28.33 12.81
C THR A 216 -2.53 -27.03 12.16
N THR A 217 -3.77 -26.60 12.37
CA THR A 217 -4.26 -25.30 11.86
C THR A 217 -3.42 -24.11 12.31
N SER A 218 -2.71 -24.25 13.44
CA SER A 218 -1.75 -23.26 13.94
C SER A 218 -0.37 -23.28 13.27
N GLY A 219 -0.06 -24.33 12.48
CA GLY A 219 1.25 -24.53 11.86
C GLY A 219 2.34 -25.11 12.78
N LYS A 220 2.09 -25.22 14.09
CA LYS A 220 3.12 -25.55 15.10
C LYS A 220 3.63 -26.98 15.06
N THR A 221 2.74 -27.96 14.90
CA THR A 221 3.13 -29.37 14.69
C THR A 221 2.99 -29.69 13.21
N VAL A 222 4.04 -30.28 12.63
CA VAL A 222 4.10 -30.78 11.25
C VAL A 222 4.48 -32.26 11.24
N SER A 223 3.87 -33.04 10.36
CA SER A 223 4.30 -34.42 10.13
C SER A 223 5.57 -34.48 9.29
N PRO A 224 6.26 -35.63 9.23
CA PRO A 224 7.24 -35.90 8.19
C PRO A 224 6.65 -35.66 6.79
N VAL A 225 7.52 -35.27 5.86
CA VAL A 225 7.16 -35.05 4.48
C VAL A 225 7.11 -36.39 3.75
N ARG A 226 6.04 -36.64 2.99
CA ARG A 226 5.93 -37.79 2.10
C ARG A 226 5.89 -37.34 0.66
N THR A 227 6.84 -37.84 -0.13
CA THR A 227 6.90 -37.58 -1.56
C THR A 227 6.12 -38.67 -2.29
N VAL A 228 5.20 -38.26 -3.14
CA VAL A 228 4.60 -39.13 -4.16
C VAL A 228 5.28 -38.78 -5.47
N THR A 229 6.15 -39.67 -5.94
CA THR A 229 6.81 -39.54 -7.24
C THR A 229 5.81 -39.89 -8.33
N VAL A 230 5.54 -38.94 -9.21
CA VAL A 230 4.68 -39.19 -10.36
C VAL A 230 5.58 -39.45 -11.55
N SER A 231 5.52 -40.66 -12.11
CA SER A 231 6.31 -41.03 -13.29
C SER A 231 6.07 -40.02 -14.41
N LYS A 232 7.14 -39.57 -15.08
CA LYS A 232 7.04 -38.69 -16.25
C LYS A 232 6.11 -39.36 -17.26
N VAL A 233 4.94 -38.76 -17.47
CA VAL A 233 4.13 -39.01 -18.66
C VAL A 233 4.51 -37.92 -19.65
N THR A 234 5.00 -38.35 -20.80
CA THR A 234 5.22 -37.53 -21.98
C THR A 234 3.91 -36.79 -22.32
N SER A 235 3.99 -35.47 -22.40
CA SER A 235 2.99 -34.48 -22.87
C SER A 235 1.61 -34.99 -23.34
N GLY A 236 0.55 -34.74 -22.57
CA GLY A 236 -0.86 -34.93 -22.99
C GLY A 236 -1.69 -33.64 -22.99
N VAL A 237 -1.04 -32.49 -23.20
CA VAL A 237 -1.71 -31.19 -23.26
C VAL A 237 -2.16 -30.93 -24.70
N THR A 238 -3.46 -30.79 -24.95
CA THR A 238 -4.03 -30.51 -26.28
C THR A 238 -4.81 -29.21 -26.30
N VAL A 239 -4.67 -28.47 -27.39
CA VAL A 239 -5.45 -27.27 -27.70
C VAL A 239 -6.07 -27.50 -29.07
N SER A 240 -7.40 -27.53 -29.16
CA SER A 240 -8.09 -27.67 -30.46
C SER A 240 -8.39 -26.30 -31.07
N SER A 241 -8.76 -26.25 -32.34
CA SER A 241 -9.29 -25.04 -32.97
C SER A 241 -10.35 -25.41 -34.00
N LYS A 242 -11.41 -24.60 -34.11
CA LYS A 242 -12.44 -24.67 -35.15
C LYS A 242 -12.90 -23.26 -35.51
N ALA A 243 -13.17 -23.00 -36.79
CA ALA A 243 -13.81 -21.77 -37.24
C ALA A 243 -15.25 -22.09 -37.66
N SER A 244 -16.19 -21.16 -37.46
CA SER A 244 -17.59 -21.32 -37.87
C SER A 244 -17.77 -21.36 -39.40
N ALA A 245 -16.81 -20.80 -40.15
CA ALA A 245 -16.74 -20.86 -41.61
C ALA A 245 -15.27 -20.82 -42.04
N SER A 246 -14.91 -21.54 -43.11
CA SER A 246 -13.56 -21.51 -43.72
C SER A 246 -13.45 -20.51 -44.88
N THR A 247 -14.58 -20.03 -45.41
CA THR A 247 -14.65 -19.02 -46.47
C THR A 247 -15.75 -18.02 -46.11
N ILE A 248 -15.47 -16.72 -46.22
CA ILE A 248 -16.43 -15.64 -45.95
C ILE A 248 -16.33 -14.54 -47.02
N THR A 249 -17.36 -13.72 -47.15
CA THR A 249 -17.29 -12.46 -47.92
C THR A 249 -16.74 -11.35 -47.02
N GLU A 250 -15.92 -10.45 -47.57
CA GLU A 250 -15.37 -9.30 -46.86
C GLU A 250 -16.45 -8.54 -46.05
N GLY A 251 -16.14 -8.24 -44.79
CA GLY A 251 -17.06 -7.59 -43.84
C GLY A 251 -17.90 -8.56 -42.98
N THR A 252 -17.88 -9.86 -43.28
CA THR A 252 -18.58 -10.87 -42.48
C THR A 252 -17.76 -11.31 -41.26
N SER A 253 -18.41 -11.59 -40.12
CA SER A 253 -17.74 -12.13 -38.94
C SER A 253 -17.66 -13.66 -38.95
N VAL A 254 -16.54 -14.21 -38.50
CA VAL A 254 -16.33 -15.64 -38.22
C VAL A 254 -16.06 -15.85 -36.73
N THR A 255 -16.59 -16.92 -36.16
CA THR A 255 -16.39 -17.30 -34.76
C THR A 255 -15.35 -18.41 -34.66
N LEU A 256 -14.27 -18.17 -33.93
CA LEU A 256 -13.23 -19.13 -33.61
C LEU A 256 -13.53 -19.79 -32.27
N THR A 257 -13.39 -21.10 -32.20
CA THR A 257 -13.57 -21.89 -30.98
C THR A 257 -12.37 -22.79 -30.72
N SER A 258 -12.07 -23.05 -29.45
CA SER A 258 -10.97 -23.91 -29.01
C SER A 258 -11.33 -24.64 -27.72
N ALA A 259 -10.84 -25.87 -27.54
CA ALA A 259 -10.89 -26.59 -26.27
C ALA A 259 -9.48 -26.80 -25.75
N TYR A 260 -9.23 -26.40 -24.51
CA TYR A 260 -7.97 -26.66 -23.80
C TYR A 260 -8.15 -27.87 -22.88
N ARG A 261 -7.41 -28.93 -23.16
CA ARG A 261 -7.47 -30.19 -22.42
C ARG A 261 -6.09 -30.63 -21.95
N SER A 262 -6.03 -31.21 -20.76
CA SER A 262 -4.86 -31.90 -20.24
C SER A 262 -5.28 -33.33 -19.92
N ASN A 263 -4.77 -34.29 -20.68
CA ASN A 263 -5.19 -35.70 -20.63
C ASN A 263 -6.72 -35.86 -20.74
N GLY A 264 -7.34 -35.15 -21.68
CA GLY A 264 -8.80 -35.18 -21.89
C GLY A 264 -9.63 -34.35 -20.92
N VAL A 265 -9.06 -33.84 -19.83
CA VAL A 265 -9.79 -33.04 -18.82
C VAL A 265 -9.75 -31.54 -19.16
N PRO A 266 -10.87 -30.80 -19.04
CA PRO A 266 -10.91 -29.35 -19.18
C PRO A 266 -9.87 -28.61 -18.35
N VAL A 267 -9.06 -27.77 -19.01
CA VAL A 267 -8.15 -26.87 -18.33
C VAL A 267 -8.88 -25.55 -18.08
N THR A 268 -9.35 -25.38 -16.84
CA THR A 268 -10.15 -24.21 -16.40
C THR A 268 -9.33 -23.16 -15.64
N CYS A 269 -8.04 -23.39 -15.44
CA CYS A 269 -7.13 -22.48 -14.74
C CYS A 269 -6.45 -21.47 -15.63
N CYS A 270 -6.39 -21.75 -16.93
CA CYS A 270 -5.26 -21.35 -17.73
C CYS A 270 -5.72 -20.76 -19.07
N TYR A 271 -5.18 -19.58 -19.39
CA TYR A 271 -5.58 -18.77 -20.53
C TYR A 271 -5.02 -19.33 -21.84
N LEU A 272 -5.73 -19.07 -22.94
CA LEU A 272 -5.20 -19.25 -24.29
C LEU A 272 -5.01 -17.89 -24.96
N ARG A 273 -3.95 -17.74 -25.74
CA ARG A 273 -3.80 -16.63 -26.67
C ARG A 273 -4.35 -17.06 -28.02
N VAL A 274 -5.23 -16.26 -28.61
CA VAL A 274 -5.62 -16.42 -30.03
C VAL A 274 -4.69 -15.53 -30.87
N GLN A 275 -4.09 -16.13 -31.90
CA GLN A 275 -3.15 -15.48 -32.79
C GLN A 275 -3.66 -15.50 -34.24
N SER A 276 -3.22 -14.55 -35.05
CA SER A 276 -3.46 -14.49 -36.49
C SER A 276 -2.18 -14.30 -37.30
N SER A 277 -2.21 -14.71 -38.57
CA SER A 277 -1.18 -14.45 -39.57
C SER A 277 -1.79 -14.40 -40.97
N THR A 278 -1.38 -13.44 -41.80
CA THR A 278 -1.80 -13.29 -43.20
C THR A 278 -0.76 -13.86 -44.18
N SER A 279 0.52 -13.71 -43.89
CA SER A 279 1.63 -14.28 -44.69
C SER A 279 2.97 -14.36 -43.91
N GLY A 280 2.96 -14.18 -42.59
CA GLY A 280 4.19 -13.96 -41.81
C GLY A 280 4.10 -14.35 -40.31
N PRO A 281 4.80 -13.64 -39.41
CA PRO A 281 4.86 -14.00 -37.99
C PRO A 281 3.48 -13.92 -37.30
N TRP A 282 3.27 -14.79 -36.31
CA TRP A 282 2.00 -14.88 -35.60
C TRP A 282 1.79 -13.73 -34.61
N ARG A 283 0.77 -12.89 -34.85
CA ARG A 283 0.37 -11.79 -33.95
C ARG A 283 -0.67 -12.28 -32.95
N THR A 284 -0.51 -11.95 -31.67
CA THR A 284 -1.55 -12.24 -30.66
C THR A 284 -2.68 -11.21 -30.75
N LEU A 285 -3.91 -11.66 -30.98
CA LEU A 285 -5.11 -10.82 -31.00
C LEU A 285 -5.68 -10.60 -29.60
N ARG A 286 -5.80 -11.68 -28.82
CA ARG A 286 -6.39 -11.64 -27.47
C ARG A 286 -5.86 -12.77 -26.60
N THR A 287 -5.76 -12.51 -25.31
CA THR A 287 -5.63 -13.57 -24.28
C THR A 287 -7.01 -13.80 -23.67
N LEU A 288 -7.52 -15.01 -23.83
CA LEU A 288 -8.88 -15.39 -23.44
C LEU A 288 -8.86 -16.09 -22.08
N ALA A 289 -9.73 -15.65 -21.18
CA ALA A 289 -9.91 -16.26 -19.87
C ALA A 289 -10.50 -17.66 -20.01
N PRO A 290 -10.12 -18.59 -19.12
CA PRO A 290 -10.67 -19.94 -19.13
C PRO A 290 -12.17 -19.90 -18.83
N SER A 291 -12.96 -20.64 -19.61
CA SER A 291 -14.34 -20.95 -19.22
C SER A 291 -14.37 -22.11 -18.22
N SER A 292 -15.50 -22.24 -17.51
CA SER A 292 -15.75 -23.37 -16.59
C SER A 292 -15.69 -24.74 -17.28
N THR A 293 -15.79 -24.79 -18.62
CA THR A 293 -15.72 -26.02 -19.43
C THR A 293 -14.42 -26.14 -20.21
N GLY A 294 -13.45 -25.24 -20.02
CA GLY A 294 -12.17 -25.22 -20.75
C GLY A 294 -12.33 -24.98 -22.25
N ASN A 295 -13.47 -24.43 -22.67
CA ASN A 295 -13.76 -24.03 -24.04
C ASN A 295 -13.58 -22.51 -24.20
N PHE A 296 -13.13 -22.06 -25.36
CA PHE A 296 -12.82 -20.67 -25.65
C PHE A 296 -13.47 -20.27 -26.95
N THR A 297 -14.00 -19.05 -27.00
CA THR A 297 -14.65 -18.49 -28.18
C THR A 297 -14.14 -17.08 -28.44
N TYR A 298 -13.87 -16.75 -29.70
CA TYR A 298 -13.43 -15.42 -30.11
C TYR A 298 -13.95 -15.10 -31.51
N ARG A 299 -14.61 -13.95 -31.68
CA ARG A 299 -15.16 -13.50 -32.97
C ARG A 299 -14.20 -12.55 -33.66
N VAL A 300 -13.99 -12.74 -34.96
CA VAL A 300 -13.12 -11.93 -35.82
C VAL A 300 -13.82 -11.61 -37.14
N SER A 301 -13.47 -10.50 -37.79
CA SER A 301 -13.99 -10.12 -39.11
C SER A 301 -12.80 -9.83 -40.05
N PRO A 302 -12.12 -10.85 -40.60
CA PRO A 302 -10.97 -10.62 -41.47
C PRO A 302 -11.38 -9.96 -42.78
N LYS A 303 -10.61 -8.97 -43.23
CA LYS A 303 -10.75 -8.35 -44.57
C LYS A 303 -9.94 -9.05 -45.65
N VAL A 304 -8.89 -9.76 -45.25
CA VAL A 304 -8.03 -10.55 -46.14
C VAL A 304 -7.94 -11.98 -45.61
N THR A 305 -7.60 -12.92 -46.50
CA THR A 305 -7.42 -14.33 -46.12
C THR A 305 -6.43 -14.44 -44.95
N THR A 306 -6.90 -14.94 -43.80
CA THR A 306 -6.15 -14.90 -42.54
C THR A 306 -6.15 -16.28 -41.88
N SER A 307 -4.98 -16.70 -41.39
CA SER A 307 -4.79 -17.92 -40.61
C SER A 307 -4.86 -17.62 -39.12
N TYR A 308 -5.54 -18.48 -38.35
CA TYR A 308 -5.73 -18.34 -36.91
C TYR A 308 -5.26 -19.58 -36.14
N ARG A 309 -4.77 -19.39 -34.93
CA ARG A 309 -4.46 -20.49 -34.00
C ARG A 309 -4.64 -20.05 -32.55
N PHE A 310 -4.81 -21.02 -31.66
CA PHE A 310 -4.76 -20.83 -30.23
C PHE A 310 -3.46 -21.39 -29.69
N ILE A 311 -2.86 -20.71 -28.72
CA ILE A 311 -1.61 -21.15 -28.11
C ILE A 311 -1.68 -20.94 -26.61
N THR A 312 -1.15 -21.90 -25.86
CA THR A 312 -0.96 -21.77 -24.41
C THR A 312 -0.15 -20.52 -24.08
N THR A 313 -0.39 -19.90 -22.93
CA THR A 313 0.41 -18.73 -22.51
C THR A 313 1.89 -19.04 -22.31
N SER A 314 2.28 -20.30 -22.16
CA SER A 314 3.68 -20.72 -22.15
C SER A 314 4.30 -20.88 -23.54
N GLY A 315 3.51 -20.78 -24.63
CA GLY A 315 3.98 -20.97 -26.00
C GLY A 315 4.22 -22.44 -26.40
N LYS A 316 4.00 -23.40 -25.50
CA LYS A 316 4.45 -24.80 -25.65
C LYS A 316 3.49 -25.68 -26.43
N THR A 317 2.18 -25.46 -26.26
CA THR A 317 1.14 -26.20 -26.98
C THR A 317 0.38 -25.23 -27.86
N VAL A 318 0.27 -25.57 -29.14
CA VAL A 318 -0.37 -24.80 -30.21
C VAL A 318 -1.49 -25.63 -30.79
N SER A 319 -2.63 -25.01 -31.09
CA SER A 319 -3.70 -25.66 -31.84
C SER A 319 -3.33 -25.83 -33.30
N THR A 320 -4.08 -26.68 -34.01
CA THR A 320 -4.12 -26.67 -35.47
C THR A 320 -4.40 -25.26 -35.99
N VAL A 321 -3.83 -24.90 -37.13
CA VAL A 321 -4.07 -23.62 -37.80
C VAL A 321 -5.40 -23.68 -38.56
N ARG A 322 -6.20 -22.61 -38.48
CA ARG A 322 -7.45 -22.44 -39.23
C ARG A 322 -7.34 -21.25 -40.16
N LYS A 323 -7.25 -21.52 -41.46
CA LYS A 323 -7.27 -20.51 -42.52
C LYS A 323 -8.72 -20.14 -42.83
N VAL A 324 -9.02 -18.85 -42.84
CA VAL A 324 -10.30 -18.28 -43.27
C VAL A 324 -10.04 -17.49 -44.53
N THR A 325 -10.57 -17.98 -45.66
CA THR A 325 -10.46 -17.35 -46.98
C THR A 325 -11.49 -16.23 -47.09
N VAL A 326 -11.06 -15.03 -47.46
CA VAL A 326 -11.97 -13.89 -47.67
C VAL A 326 -12.15 -13.66 -49.16
N LYS A 327 -13.39 -13.74 -49.64
CA LYS A 327 -13.77 -13.34 -50.99
C LYS A 327 -14.04 -11.83 -51.01
N PRO A 328 -13.46 -11.07 -51.96
CA PRO A 328 -13.78 -9.67 -52.16
C PRO A 328 -15.29 -9.49 -52.34
N ARG A 329 -15.84 -8.41 -51.79
CA ARG A 329 -17.22 -8.02 -52.10
C ARG A 329 -17.23 -7.52 -53.54
N VAL A 330 -17.91 -8.23 -54.45
CA VAL A 330 -18.21 -7.70 -55.78
C VAL A 330 -19.23 -6.58 -55.58
N THR A 331 -18.80 -5.33 -55.75
CA THR A 331 -19.72 -4.20 -55.90
C THR A 331 -20.35 -4.32 -57.30
N ALA A 332 -21.67 -4.48 -57.35
CA ALA A 332 -22.41 -4.31 -58.59
C ALA A 332 -22.16 -2.88 -59.12
N PRO A 333 -22.02 -2.69 -60.44
CA PRO A 333 -21.93 -1.35 -61.03
C PRO A 333 -23.19 -0.53 -60.66
N PRO A 334 -23.07 0.79 -60.48
CA PRO A 334 -24.24 1.65 -60.39
C PRO A 334 -25.08 1.53 -61.68
N PRO A 335 -26.41 1.67 -61.60
CA PRO A 335 -27.27 1.61 -62.77
C PRO A 335 -26.91 2.72 -63.78
N PRO A 336 -27.19 2.53 -65.08
CA PRO A 336 -26.89 3.52 -66.11
C PRO A 336 -27.67 4.81 -65.85
N ASN A 337 -26.99 5.96 -65.88
CA ASN A 337 -27.63 7.24 -66.15
C ASN A 337 -28.15 7.19 -67.59
N ASP A 338 -29.46 7.29 -67.74
CA ASP A 338 -30.10 7.65 -68.99
C ASP A 338 -29.76 9.09 -69.35
N GLY A 339 -29.22 9.27 -70.56
CA GLY A 339 -28.91 10.59 -71.08
C GLY A 339 -30.16 11.34 -71.50
N SER A 340 -30.15 12.66 -71.31
CA SER A 340 -30.80 13.59 -72.22
C SER A 340 -29.92 14.83 -72.42
N GLY A 341 -29.30 14.90 -73.61
CA GLY A 341 -28.78 16.10 -74.28
C GLY A 341 -27.47 16.68 -73.74
N SER A 342 -26.56 17.22 -74.55
CA SER A 342 -26.38 17.29 -75.99
C SER A 342 -25.04 17.99 -76.22
N ASP A 343 -24.43 17.70 -77.36
CA ASP A 343 -23.39 18.46 -78.06
C ASP A 343 -21.97 18.51 -77.52
N GLY A 344 -21.05 18.29 -78.46
CA GLY A 344 -19.77 19.00 -78.47
C GLY A 344 -18.52 18.18 -78.75
N SER A 345 -18.41 17.65 -79.97
CA SER A 345 -17.22 17.73 -80.86
C SER A 345 -15.80 17.55 -80.28
N GLY A 346 -15.02 16.67 -80.92
CA GLY A 346 -13.63 17.03 -81.26
C GLY A 346 -12.52 16.00 -81.03
N ASN A 347 -12.33 15.14 -82.05
CA ASN A 347 -11.05 14.76 -82.68
C ASN A 347 -9.86 14.14 -81.91
N ASN A 348 -9.55 12.91 -82.36
CA ASN A 348 -8.27 12.38 -82.90
C ASN A 348 -6.98 12.30 -82.05
N GLY A 349 -6.42 11.09 -82.01
CA GLY A 349 -4.97 10.85 -82.05
C GLY A 349 -4.45 9.66 -81.21
N ALA A 350 -4.21 8.51 -81.85
CA ALA A 350 -3.30 7.44 -81.36
C ALA A 350 -1.85 7.74 -81.82
N PRO A 351 -0.79 6.93 -81.51
CA PRO A 351 -0.54 5.95 -80.43
C PRO A 351 0.85 6.09 -79.72
N GLU A 352 1.07 5.27 -78.69
CA GLU A 352 2.34 4.68 -78.16
C GLU A 352 3.58 5.55 -77.83
N ASN A 353 4.06 5.51 -76.57
CA ASN A 353 5.25 4.73 -76.16
C ASN A 353 5.50 4.79 -74.63
N GLY A 354 6.07 3.73 -74.06
CA GLY A 354 6.07 3.43 -72.63
C GLY A 354 7.07 4.18 -71.72
N THR A 355 6.87 4.03 -70.41
CA THR A 355 7.88 4.20 -69.32
C THR A 355 7.38 3.43 -68.07
N PRO A 356 8.26 2.83 -67.24
CA PRO A 356 7.89 1.72 -66.35
C PRO A 356 7.51 2.13 -64.91
N GLY A 357 6.63 1.30 -64.32
CA GLY A 357 6.58 0.96 -62.89
C GLY A 357 6.39 2.10 -61.88
N ASN A 358 5.14 2.35 -61.45
CA ASN A 358 4.88 3.16 -60.27
C ASN A 358 4.57 2.24 -59.07
N GLY A 359 5.51 2.13 -58.14
CA GLY A 359 5.30 1.52 -56.83
C GLY A 359 4.34 2.38 -56.02
N THR A 360 3.26 1.79 -55.51
CA THR A 360 2.29 2.47 -54.65
C THR A 360 2.96 2.85 -53.33
N SER A 361 3.26 4.13 -53.12
CA SER A 361 3.66 4.67 -51.82
C SER A 361 2.45 4.70 -50.89
N ASP A 362 2.55 4.04 -49.73
CA ASP A 362 1.59 4.27 -48.65
C ASP A 362 1.63 5.77 -48.29
N PRO A 363 0.46 6.43 -48.09
CA PRO A 363 0.43 7.84 -47.74
C PRO A 363 1.20 8.09 -46.44
N ILE A 364 2.09 9.08 -46.46
CA ILE A 364 2.92 9.45 -45.30
C ILE A 364 1.99 9.91 -44.16
N PRO A 365 1.98 9.23 -43.00
CA PRO A 365 1.12 9.61 -41.87
C PRO A 365 1.44 10.99 -41.31
N ALA A 366 0.42 11.71 -40.85
CA ALA A 366 0.60 12.99 -40.14
C ALA A 366 1.06 12.80 -38.68
N ALA A 367 0.71 11.67 -38.06
CA ALA A 367 1.10 11.31 -36.71
C ALA A 367 1.00 9.80 -36.45
N PHE A 368 1.43 9.37 -35.27
CA PHE A 368 1.28 8.01 -34.75
C PHE A 368 0.60 8.03 -33.38
N THR A 369 -0.38 7.15 -33.18
CA THR A 369 -0.96 6.90 -31.85
C THR A 369 -0.24 5.74 -31.18
N ILE A 370 0.36 6.00 -30.02
CA ILE A 370 1.02 5.01 -29.18
C ILE A 370 0.06 4.54 -28.09
N ASP A 371 -0.24 3.24 -28.07
CA ASP A 371 -1.04 2.56 -27.04
C ASP A 371 -0.17 1.59 -26.21
N GLY A 372 -0.58 1.33 -24.97
CA GLY A 372 0.24 0.59 -24.01
C GLY A 372 -0.46 0.30 -22.69
N SER A 373 0.35 0.06 -21.66
CA SER A 373 -0.10 -0.23 -20.29
C SER A 373 0.95 0.19 -19.26
N GLY A 374 0.59 0.12 -17.99
CA GLY A 374 1.43 0.51 -16.86
C GLY A 374 1.56 2.03 -16.69
N TYR A 375 2.12 2.43 -15.55
CA TYR A 375 2.44 3.80 -15.22
C TYR A 375 3.63 3.87 -14.27
N GLY A 376 4.70 4.51 -14.73
CA GLY A 376 6.00 4.59 -14.05
C GLY A 376 7.04 3.64 -14.63
N HIS A 377 8.20 3.59 -13.96
CA HIS A 377 9.40 2.90 -14.43
C HIS A 377 9.33 1.37 -14.31
N GLY A 378 8.48 0.82 -13.44
CA GLY A 378 8.26 -0.62 -13.31
C GLY A 378 9.24 -1.37 -12.42
N LEU A 379 10.10 -0.69 -11.68
CA LEU A 379 11.05 -1.31 -10.75
C LEU A 379 10.41 -1.51 -9.38
N GLY A 380 10.62 -2.69 -8.81
CA GLY A 380 10.15 -3.05 -7.47
C GLY A 380 8.62 -3.13 -7.37
N LEU A 381 8.07 -2.58 -6.30
CA LEU A 381 6.67 -2.74 -5.90
C LEU A 381 5.73 -2.03 -6.89
N SER A 382 4.78 -2.76 -7.49
CA SER A 382 3.63 -2.14 -8.15
C SER A 382 2.55 -1.83 -7.12
N GLN A 383 2.10 -0.58 -7.07
CA GLN A 383 1.08 -0.16 -6.11
C GLN A 383 -0.27 -0.85 -6.41
N TYR A 384 -0.74 -0.81 -7.67
CA TYR A 384 -1.97 -1.52 -8.06
C TYR A 384 -1.83 -3.04 -7.93
N GLY A 385 -0.65 -3.59 -8.25
CA GLY A 385 -0.40 -5.02 -8.05
C GLY A 385 -0.46 -5.42 -6.57
N ALA A 386 0.20 -4.67 -5.69
CA ALA A 386 0.15 -4.86 -4.24
C ALA A 386 -1.28 -4.76 -3.69
N TYR A 387 -2.07 -3.81 -4.21
CA TYR A 387 -3.48 -3.68 -3.84
C TYR A 387 -4.28 -4.94 -4.18
N GLN A 388 -4.14 -5.45 -5.40
CA GLN A 388 -4.83 -6.66 -5.81
C GLN A 388 -4.33 -7.91 -5.06
N MET A 389 -3.03 -8.04 -4.83
CA MET A 389 -2.47 -9.11 -3.99
C MET A 389 -3.03 -9.07 -2.56
N ALA A 390 -3.14 -7.89 -1.96
CA ALA A 390 -3.76 -7.72 -0.64
C ALA A 390 -5.25 -8.12 -0.66
N ARG A 391 -5.99 -7.82 -1.73
CA ARG A 391 -7.39 -8.28 -1.90
C ARG A 391 -7.49 -9.80 -2.05
N GLU A 392 -6.46 -10.44 -2.58
CA GLU A 392 -6.33 -11.90 -2.65
C GLU A 392 -5.81 -12.53 -1.34
N GLY A 393 -5.65 -11.73 -0.28
CA GLY A 393 -5.30 -12.21 1.05
C GLY A 393 -3.79 -12.31 1.31
N TRP A 394 -2.95 -11.73 0.46
CA TRP A 394 -1.51 -11.65 0.71
C TRP A 394 -1.22 -10.67 1.85
N THR A 395 -0.28 -11.05 2.72
CA THR A 395 0.26 -10.17 3.76
C THR A 395 1.23 -9.16 3.17
N SER A 396 1.46 -8.04 3.88
CA SER A 396 2.45 -7.03 3.51
C SER A 396 3.85 -7.61 3.29
N THR A 397 4.23 -8.63 4.07
CA THR A 397 5.51 -9.36 3.92
C THR A 397 5.58 -10.14 2.62
N GLN A 398 4.56 -10.92 2.31
CA GLN A 398 4.53 -11.71 1.07
C GLN A 398 4.51 -10.81 -0.17
N ILE A 399 3.82 -9.66 -0.09
CA ILE A 399 3.81 -8.66 -1.16
C ILE A 399 5.24 -8.14 -1.39
N LEU A 400 5.92 -7.69 -0.34
CA LEU A 400 7.27 -7.13 -0.46
C LEU A 400 8.30 -8.16 -0.91
N GLU A 401 8.30 -9.36 -0.33
CA GLU A 401 9.24 -10.44 -0.71
C GLU A 401 8.97 -11.00 -2.12
N HIS A 402 7.78 -10.76 -2.68
CA HIS A 402 7.46 -11.04 -4.08
C HIS A 402 8.09 -10.01 -5.01
N TYR A 403 7.94 -8.71 -4.74
CA TYR A 403 8.50 -7.65 -5.60
C TYR A 403 10.01 -7.43 -5.41
N PHE A 404 10.54 -7.74 -4.22
CA PHE A 404 11.96 -7.63 -3.89
C PHE A 404 12.54 -9.03 -3.67
N THR A 405 12.92 -9.71 -4.75
CA THR A 405 13.27 -11.13 -4.73
C THR A 405 14.52 -11.40 -3.90
N GLY A 406 14.51 -12.45 -3.07
CA GLY A 406 15.67 -12.82 -2.25
C GLY A 406 15.87 -11.95 -1.00
N THR A 407 14.98 -10.99 -0.76
CA THR A 407 14.99 -10.15 0.45
C THR A 407 14.14 -10.75 1.56
N LYS A 408 14.22 -10.14 2.75
CA LYS A 408 13.41 -10.48 3.92
C LYS A 408 12.83 -9.23 4.55
N VAL A 409 11.57 -9.28 5.00
CA VAL A 409 11.00 -8.18 5.80
C VAL A 409 11.15 -8.44 7.30
N ALA A 410 11.96 -7.63 7.98
CA ALA A 410 12.26 -7.77 9.40
C ALA A 410 12.29 -6.42 10.13
N ASP A 411 12.26 -6.44 11.47
CA ASP A 411 12.52 -5.26 12.28
C ASP A 411 13.99 -4.83 12.16
N HIS A 412 14.20 -3.52 12.07
CA HIS A 412 15.52 -2.90 12.00
C HIS A 412 15.59 -1.66 12.90
N THR A 413 16.79 -1.32 13.36
CA THR A 413 17.03 -0.10 14.14
C THR A 413 16.92 1.11 13.23
N LEU A 414 16.26 2.15 13.70
CA LEU A 414 15.94 3.33 12.90
C LEU A 414 16.72 4.56 13.39
N PRO A 415 17.10 5.48 12.49
CA PRO A 415 17.56 6.81 12.89
C PRO A 415 16.44 7.49 13.68
N LYS A 416 16.83 8.49 14.49
CA LYS A 416 15.89 9.20 15.34
C LYS A 416 14.98 10.09 14.49
N ASP A 417 15.61 10.89 13.64
CA ASP A 417 14.96 11.98 12.92
C ASP A 417 15.25 11.87 11.42
N VAL A 418 14.41 12.52 10.60
CA VAL A 418 14.63 12.74 9.17
C VAL A 418 14.28 14.18 8.81
N ALA A 419 15.08 14.75 7.92
CA ALA A 419 14.92 16.08 7.38
C ALA A 419 14.29 16.01 5.97
N VAL A 420 13.05 16.49 5.84
CA VAL A 420 12.36 16.61 4.54
C VAL A 420 12.43 18.06 4.06
N GLN A 421 13.05 18.34 2.92
CA GLN A 421 12.96 19.69 2.32
C GLN A 421 11.53 19.91 1.81
N VAL A 422 10.90 20.97 2.32
CA VAL A 422 9.50 21.32 2.03
C VAL A 422 9.35 22.72 1.45
N TYR A 423 10.46 23.46 1.30
CA TYR A 423 10.50 24.76 0.62
C TYR A 423 11.95 25.00 0.17
N GLY A 424 12.19 25.36 -1.09
CA GLY A 424 13.56 25.52 -1.60
C GLY A 424 13.66 26.25 -2.93
N GLY A 425 14.78 26.09 -3.66
CA GLY A 425 15.21 26.99 -4.74
C GLY A 425 14.22 27.32 -5.87
N SER A 426 13.20 26.50 -6.13
CA SER A 426 12.11 26.77 -7.10
C SER A 426 10.89 27.49 -6.51
N ASP A 427 10.82 27.62 -5.19
CA ASP A 427 9.75 28.31 -4.47
C ASP A 427 9.98 29.84 -4.44
N PRO A 428 8.95 30.63 -4.07
CA PRO A 428 9.06 32.08 -3.96
C PRO A 428 10.15 32.52 -2.97
N ALA A 429 10.51 33.80 -3.02
CA ALA A 429 11.50 34.35 -2.09
C ALA A 429 11.01 34.42 -0.64
N GLN A 430 9.68 34.35 -0.42
CA GLN A 430 9.05 34.51 0.88
C GLN A 430 7.87 33.55 1.07
N THR A 431 7.59 33.20 2.32
CA THR A 431 6.41 32.42 2.71
C THR A 431 5.91 32.84 4.07
N VAL A 432 4.61 32.65 4.33
CA VAL A 432 4.02 32.95 5.65
C VAL A 432 3.83 31.65 6.43
N PHE A 433 4.37 31.63 7.66
CA PHE A 433 4.12 30.61 8.66
C PHE A 433 2.91 30.98 9.53
N SER A 434 2.04 30.02 9.77
CA SER A 434 0.90 30.14 10.69
C SER A 434 0.52 28.77 11.28
N ILE A 435 -0.33 28.76 12.30
CA ILE A 435 -0.87 27.54 12.89
C ILE A 435 -2.39 27.63 13.01
N ASP A 436 -3.09 26.48 12.99
CA ASP A 436 -4.56 26.45 13.05
C ASP A 436 -5.15 26.60 14.47
N ARG A 437 -4.42 26.19 15.50
CA ARG A 437 -4.80 26.31 16.92
C ARG A 437 -3.58 26.28 17.83
N GLY A 438 -3.73 26.69 19.09
CA GLY A 438 -2.66 26.59 20.08
C GLY A 438 -1.62 27.70 19.96
N THR A 439 -0.36 27.36 20.26
CA THR A 439 0.75 28.33 20.38
C THR A 439 2.01 27.83 19.67
N TRP A 440 2.91 28.76 19.33
CA TRP A 440 4.16 28.46 18.65
C TRP A 440 5.31 29.31 19.19
N ARG A 441 6.53 29.02 18.75
CA ARG A 441 7.75 29.74 19.16
C ARG A 441 8.80 29.73 18.07
N VAL A 442 9.65 30.75 18.09
CA VAL A 442 10.85 30.88 17.26
C VAL A 442 12.07 30.67 18.14
N ARG A 443 12.98 29.81 17.71
CA ARG A 443 14.27 29.60 18.35
C ARG A 443 15.40 29.78 17.36
N GLY A 444 16.53 30.25 17.84
CA GLY A 444 17.77 30.32 17.08
C GLY A 444 18.93 30.51 18.04
N GLU A 445 20.11 30.74 17.47
CA GLU A 445 21.35 31.02 18.19
C GLU A 445 21.73 32.48 17.94
N ARG A 446 22.41 33.10 18.91
CA ARG A 446 22.94 34.46 18.80
C ARG A 446 24.41 34.43 18.39
N ALA A 447 24.87 35.58 17.90
CA ALA A 447 26.01 36.28 18.51
C ALA A 447 27.09 35.40 19.19
N ASP A 448 26.91 35.37 20.51
CA ASP A 448 27.75 34.82 21.56
C ASP A 448 27.57 33.31 21.79
N GLY A 449 26.88 32.61 20.89
CA GLY A 449 26.57 31.19 21.04
C GLY A 449 25.40 30.89 22.00
N THR A 450 24.79 31.89 22.62
CA THR A 450 23.58 31.69 23.42
C THR A 450 22.36 31.52 22.53
N GLY A 451 21.40 30.69 22.96
CA GLY A 451 20.13 30.52 22.25
C GLY A 451 19.11 31.60 22.61
N PHE A 452 18.20 31.92 21.69
CA PHE A 452 16.97 32.66 22.02
C PHE A 452 15.72 31.76 21.90
N ASP A 453 14.66 32.15 22.60
CA ASP A 453 13.35 31.48 22.60
C ASP A 453 12.24 32.54 22.65
N ALA A 454 11.77 32.97 21.47
CA ALA A 454 10.67 33.91 21.32
C ALA A 454 9.34 33.16 21.31
N ARG A 455 8.54 33.33 22.37
CA ARG A 455 7.26 32.61 22.58
C ARG A 455 6.11 33.47 23.11
N ALA A 456 6.41 34.66 23.64
CA ALA A 456 5.40 35.50 24.27
C ALA A 456 4.40 36.01 23.22
N GLY A 457 3.10 35.79 23.45
CA GLY A 457 2.02 36.24 22.55
C GLY A 457 1.87 35.46 21.24
N LEU A 458 2.74 34.49 20.94
CA LEU A 458 2.70 33.73 19.69
C LEU A 458 1.63 32.62 19.73
N SER A 459 0.43 32.96 19.28
CA SER A 459 -0.75 32.09 19.20
C SER A 459 -1.14 31.80 17.74
N LYS A 460 -2.25 31.08 17.55
CA LYS A 460 -2.91 30.86 16.23
C LYS A 460 -3.27 32.15 15.48
N ASP A 461 -3.45 33.26 16.18
CA ASP A 461 -3.87 34.54 15.61
C ASP A 461 -2.68 35.35 15.09
N MET A 462 -1.45 34.88 15.35
CA MET A 462 -0.22 35.49 14.88
C MET A 462 0.35 34.71 13.69
N THR A 463 0.73 35.43 12.65
CA THR A 463 1.46 34.90 11.49
C THR A 463 2.89 35.46 11.46
N GLY A 464 3.80 34.76 10.80
CA GLY A 464 5.16 35.24 10.59
C GLY A 464 5.58 35.11 9.13
N THR A 465 6.08 36.19 8.55
CA THR A 465 6.61 36.18 7.18
C THR A 465 8.08 35.79 7.22
N LEU A 466 8.41 34.68 6.56
CA LEU A 466 9.77 34.18 6.38
C LEU A 466 10.39 34.77 5.12
N SER A 467 11.60 35.28 5.24
CA SER A 467 12.37 35.91 4.17
C SER A 467 13.88 35.74 4.39
N VAL A 468 14.67 36.19 3.40
CA VAL A 468 16.13 36.33 3.52
C VAL A 468 16.46 37.81 3.70
N VAL A 469 17.20 38.15 4.75
CA VAL A 469 17.67 39.52 5.03
C VAL A 469 19.14 39.46 5.42
N ASP A 470 19.98 40.24 4.73
CA ASP A 470 21.45 40.21 4.88
C ASP A 470 22.06 38.81 4.79
N GLY A 471 21.55 38.00 3.85
CA GLY A 471 22.00 36.63 3.60
C GLY A 471 21.52 35.60 4.64
N GLU A 472 20.74 36.01 5.62
CA GLU A 472 20.33 35.19 6.77
C GLU A 472 18.80 34.99 6.82
N PRO A 473 18.31 33.86 7.39
CA PRO A 473 16.88 33.61 7.48
C PRO A 473 16.26 34.49 8.57
N VAL A 474 15.19 35.22 8.23
CA VAL A 474 14.43 36.07 9.17
C VAL A 474 12.96 35.69 9.14
N ILE A 475 12.31 35.75 10.30
CA ILE A 475 10.85 35.73 10.42
C ILE A 475 10.36 37.05 11.03
N THR A 476 9.50 37.76 10.32
CA THR A 476 8.88 39.01 10.78
C THR A 476 7.47 38.74 11.29
N ILE A 477 7.22 39.06 12.56
CA ILE A 477 5.96 38.82 13.26
C ILE A 477 5.46 40.15 13.82
N ALA A 478 4.32 40.65 13.34
CA ALA A 478 3.77 41.95 13.74
C ALA A 478 4.82 43.09 13.70
N GLY A 479 5.65 43.12 12.65
CA GLY A 479 6.71 44.11 12.46
C GLY A 479 8.01 43.85 13.24
N VAL A 480 8.07 42.81 14.08
CA VAL A 480 9.27 42.44 14.84
C VAL A 480 10.03 41.33 14.12
N GLU A 481 11.32 41.55 13.86
CA GLU A 481 12.20 40.55 13.25
C GLU A 481 12.81 39.58 14.28
N TYR A 482 12.83 38.29 13.91
CA TYR A 482 13.57 37.25 14.61
C TYR A 482 14.48 36.48 13.63
N PRO A 483 15.76 36.27 13.97
CA PRO A 483 16.43 36.89 15.11
C PRO A 483 16.54 38.41 14.90
N LYS A 484 16.81 39.16 15.98
CA LYS A 484 17.14 40.58 15.85
C LYS A 484 18.39 40.74 14.96
N PRO A 485 18.61 41.87 14.28
CA PRO A 485 19.75 42.05 13.37
C PRO A 485 21.11 41.65 13.96
N ALA A 486 21.40 42.06 15.21
CA ALA A 486 22.65 41.72 15.91
C ALA A 486 22.82 40.22 16.26
N ASP A 487 21.72 39.47 16.25
CA ASP A 487 21.65 38.07 16.64
C ASP A 487 21.57 37.12 15.43
N ARG A 488 21.66 37.63 14.19
CA ARG A 488 21.50 36.82 12.98
C ARG A 488 22.53 35.70 12.89
N ARG A 489 22.02 34.50 12.61
CA ARG A 489 22.75 33.24 12.43
C ARG A 489 22.00 32.39 11.42
N GLY A 490 22.75 31.60 10.64
CA GLY A 490 22.31 30.70 9.55
C GLY A 490 21.12 29.78 9.78
N VAL A 491 20.54 29.71 10.98
CA VAL A 491 19.49 28.75 11.33
C VAL A 491 18.43 29.35 12.26
N LEU A 492 17.18 29.26 11.82
CA LEU A 492 15.98 29.45 12.62
C LEU A 492 15.23 28.14 12.82
N ARG A 493 14.51 28.00 13.94
CA ARG A 493 13.67 26.84 14.25
C ARG A 493 12.29 27.27 14.71
N LEU A 494 11.24 26.79 14.04
CA LEU A 494 9.84 27.05 14.38
C LEU A 494 9.23 25.81 15.01
N HIS A 495 8.76 25.93 16.24
CA HIS A 495 8.13 24.83 17.00
C HIS A 495 6.69 25.23 17.35
N TRP A 496 5.75 24.29 17.35
CA TRP A 496 4.34 24.54 17.66
C TRP A 496 3.73 23.47 18.57
N SER A 497 2.66 23.83 19.30
CA SER A 497 2.01 22.96 20.28
C SER A 497 1.61 21.60 19.72
N GLY A 498 1.58 20.58 20.58
CA GLY A 498 1.23 19.22 20.17
C GLY A 498 2.36 18.44 19.48
N THR A 499 3.52 19.06 19.19
CA THR A 499 4.72 18.35 18.74
C THR A 499 5.74 18.16 19.85
N GLU A 500 6.58 17.14 19.74
CA GLU A 500 7.62 16.85 20.75
C GLU A 500 8.65 17.96 20.92
N PHE A 501 8.82 18.80 19.90
CA PHE A 501 9.75 19.93 19.91
C PHE A 501 9.19 21.13 20.68
N TYR A 502 7.89 21.18 20.96
CA TYR A 502 7.26 22.26 21.71
C TYR A 502 7.06 21.86 23.17
N LEU A 503 7.99 22.31 24.02
CA LEU A 503 7.93 22.20 25.48
C LEU A 503 7.55 20.79 25.99
N GLY A 504 8.02 19.74 25.32
CA GLY A 504 7.70 18.35 25.69
C GLY A 504 6.29 17.90 25.29
N LYS A 505 5.79 18.35 24.13
CA LYS A 505 4.47 18.02 23.58
C LYS A 505 3.30 18.56 24.40
N THR A 506 3.41 19.82 24.84
CA THR A 506 2.31 20.51 25.53
C THR A 506 1.37 21.22 24.54
N GLY A 507 0.15 21.53 25.00
CA GLY A 507 -0.88 22.21 24.22
C GLY A 507 -1.67 21.26 23.30
N PRO A 508 -2.58 21.82 22.49
CA PRO A 508 -3.43 21.05 21.61
C PRO A 508 -2.65 20.49 20.43
N ASP A 509 -3.23 19.47 19.81
CA ASP A 509 -2.83 18.96 18.51
C ASP A 509 -2.97 20.04 17.43
N THR A 510 -1.86 20.55 16.91
CA THR A 510 -1.82 21.73 16.02
C THR A 510 -1.23 21.41 14.65
N VAL A 511 -1.82 21.99 13.60
CA VAL A 511 -1.30 21.94 12.22
C VAL A 511 -0.67 23.27 11.88
N ALA A 512 0.62 23.25 11.55
CA ALA A 512 1.34 24.37 10.97
C ALA A 512 1.09 24.45 9.45
N ARG A 513 1.11 25.67 8.92
CA ARG A 513 0.87 25.98 7.52
C ARG A 513 1.98 26.87 6.98
N LEU A 514 2.49 26.51 5.80
CA LEU A 514 3.27 27.40 4.95
C LEU A 514 2.36 27.90 3.82
N THR A 515 2.27 29.21 3.66
CA THR A 515 1.41 29.90 2.70
C THR A 515 2.28 30.62 1.67
N ARG A 516 1.94 30.53 0.38
CA ARG A 516 2.65 31.26 -0.67
C ARG A 516 2.24 32.73 -0.68
N THR A 517 3.17 33.62 -0.98
CA THR A 517 2.92 35.08 -1.07
C THR A 517 2.69 35.57 -2.50
N ASP A 518 2.79 34.69 -3.50
CA ASP A 518 2.80 35.02 -4.94
C ASP A 518 1.44 34.87 -5.66
N GLY A 519 0.34 34.80 -4.91
CA GLY A 519 -1.01 34.71 -5.49
C GLY A 519 -1.39 33.33 -6.08
N GLY A 520 -0.52 32.31 -5.98
CA GLY A 520 -0.86 30.91 -6.28
C GLY A 520 -1.79 30.27 -5.24
N ALA A 521 -2.09 28.96 -5.37
CA ALA A 521 -2.90 28.23 -4.39
C ALA A 521 -2.40 28.53 -2.97
N ALA A 522 -3.25 29.15 -2.14
CA ALA A 522 -2.80 29.88 -0.94
C ALA A 522 -1.95 29.03 0.03
N THR A 523 -2.10 27.70 0.04
CA THR A 523 -1.34 26.80 0.91
C THR A 523 -0.27 26.03 0.16
N HIS A 524 0.98 26.28 0.50
CA HIS A 524 2.13 25.48 0.06
C HIS A 524 2.08 24.09 0.70
N GLY A 525 2.01 24.03 2.03
CA GLY A 525 1.98 22.77 2.77
C GLY A 525 1.35 22.86 4.16
N LEU A 526 0.95 21.71 4.70
CA LEU A 526 0.33 21.55 6.02
C LEU A 526 1.08 20.48 6.81
N TYR A 527 1.44 20.78 8.06
CA TYR A 527 2.38 19.95 8.84
C TYR A 527 1.90 19.80 10.28
N ARG A 528 1.59 18.56 10.67
CA ARG A 528 1.11 18.22 12.01
C ARG A 528 2.24 17.83 12.97
N HIS A 529 3.34 17.32 12.42
CA HIS A 529 4.42 16.72 13.18
C HIS A 529 5.74 17.44 12.94
N GLY A 530 6.69 17.18 13.84
CA GLY A 530 8.04 17.71 13.71
C GLY A 530 8.21 19.16 14.15
N ARG A 531 9.22 19.79 13.56
CA ARG A 531 9.50 21.24 13.62
C ARG A 531 9.96 21.72 12.24
N MET A 532 9.98 23.03 12.02
CA MET A 532 10.63 23.62 10.85
C MET A 532 12.04 24.09 11.20
N LYS A 533 13.03 23.68 10.42
CA LYS A 533 14.36 24.28 10.35
C LYS A 533 14.39 25.18 9.13
N VAL A 534 14.72 26.45 9.32
CA VAL A 534 14.79 27.45 8.26
C VAL A 534 16.25 27.88 8.13
N THR A 535 16.77 27.82 6.92
CA THR A 535 18.15 28.20 6.56
C THR A 535 18.15 28.99 5.26
N VAL A 536 19.32 29.47 4.85
CA VAL A 536 19.56 30.05 3.53
C VAL A 536 20.56 29.15 2.79
N ILE A 537 20.23 28.77 1.56
CA ILE A 537 21.10 27.98 0.66
C ILE A 537 21.11 28.70 -0.68
N ASP A 538 22.31 28.98 -1.21
CA ASP A 538 22.51 29.71 -2.47
C ASP A 538 21.74 31.04 -2.53
N GLY A 539 21.73 31.78 -1.42
CA GLY A 539 21.03 33.06 -1.27
C GLY A 539 19.49 32.96 -1.24
N ARG A 540 18.93 31.74 -1.20
CA ARG A 540 17.48 31.49 -1.20
C ARG A 540 17.01 30.85 0.11
N LEU A 541 15.76 31.14 0.46
CA LEU A 541 15.11 30.55 1.62
C LEU A 541 14.98 29.03 1.45
N ASN A 542 15.39 28.29 2.47
CA ASN A 542 15.27 26.83 2.54
C ASN A 542 14.54 26.44 3.83
N ILE A 543 13.51 25.60 3.72
CA ILE A 543 12.76 25.10 4.87
C ILE A 543 12.73 23.57 4.84
N VAL A 544 13.11 22.99 5.97
CA VAL A 544 13.11 21.56 6.20
C VAL A 544 12.16 21.22 7.35
N ASN A 545 11.27 20.26 7.14
CA ASN A 545 10.48 19.65 8.20
C ASN A 545 11.29 18.51 8.83
N GLU A 546 11.76 18.72 10.07
CA GLU A 546 12.47 17.69 10.84
C GLU A 546 11.47 16.87 11.65
N LEU A 547 11.41 15.57 11.40
CA LEU A 547 10.37 14.65 11.86
C LEU A 547 10.98 13.43 12.53
N ARG A 548 10.26 12.80 13.46
CA ARG A 548 10.63 11.47 13.93
C ARG A 548 10.56 10.47 12.77
N PHE A 549 11.64 9.73 12.52
CA PHE A 549 11.72 8.86 11.36
C PHE A 549 10.79 7.65 11.42
N ALA A 550 10.61 7.07 12.62
CA ALA A 550 9.90 5.81 12.80
C ALA A 550 8.47 5.81 12.24
N ASP A 551 7.76 6.92 12.41
CA ASP A 551 6.32 7.05 12.17
C ASP A 551 5.89 8.41 11.59
N GLU A 552 6.31 9.55 12.15
CA GLU A 552 5.83 10.89 11.76
C GLU A 552 6.12 11.23 10.29
N TYR A 553 7.30 10.84 9.79
CA TYR A 553 7.61 10.94 8.36
C TYR A 553 6.63 10.14 7.50
N LEU A 554 6.35 8.90 7.89
CA LEU A 554 5.48 8.02 7.11
C LEU A 554 4.02 8.44 7.18
N TYR A 555 3.57 9.07 8.27
CA TYR A 555 2.21 9.61 8.34
C TYR A 555 1.94 10.65 7.24
N GLY A 556 2.96 11.37 6.79
CA GLY A 556 2.87 12.34 5.70
C GLY A 556 3.08 11.78 4.29
N LEU A 557 3.37 10.48 4.13
CA LEU A 557 3.72 9.89 2.84
C LEU A 557 2.47 9.61 1.97
N GLY A 558 2.31 10.41 0.90
CA GLY A 558 1.14 10.46 0.02
C GLY A 558 1.18 9.57 -1.22
N GLU A 559 1.81 8.40 -1.15
CA GLU A 559 2.11 7.56 -2.33
C GLU A 559 0.94 6.67 -2.77
N MET A 560 0.16 6.16 -1.82
CA MET A 560 -0.88 5.15 -2.07
C MET A 560 -2.22 5.62 -1.49
N PRO A 561 -3.38 5.44 -2.18
CA PRO A 561 -4.68 5.84 -1.63
C PRO A 561 -4.97 5.16 -0.29
N SER A 562 -5.35 5.93 0.74
CA SER A 562 -5.56 5.37 2.09
C SER A 562 -6.81 4.49 2.21
N SER A 563 -7.66 4.49 1.18
CA SER A 563 -8.84 3.61 1.06
C SER A 563 -8.49 2.16 0.74
N TRP A 564 -7.26 1.89 0.29
CA TRP A 564 -6.84 0.54 -0.09
C TRP A 564 -6.69 -0.40 1.11
N SER A 565 -6.53 -1.70 0.80
CA SER A 565 -6.44 -2.78 1.78
C SER A 565 -5.26 -2.59 2.73
N THR A 566 -5.44 -2.90 4.02
CA THR A 566 -4.42 -2.71 5.07
C THR A 566 -3.07 -3.32 4.71
N ALA A 567 -3.02 -4.54 4.18
CA ALA A 567 -1.76 -5.18 3.80
C ALA A 567 -1.02 -4.44 2.68
N ALA A 568 -1.72 -3.75 1.77
CA ALA A 568 -1.10 -2.91 0.74
C ALA A 568 -0.54 -1.62 1.36
N LEU A 569 -1.30 -0.98 2.27
CA LEU A 569 -0.84 0.21 3.00
C LEU A 569 0.41 -0.09 3.85
N GLU A 570 0.41 -1.23 4.57
CA GLU A 570 1.56 -1.69 5.34
C GLU A 570 2.77 -1.99 4.43
N ALA A 571 2.56 -2.61 3.27
CA ALA A 571 3.62 -2.84 2.30
C ALA A 571 4.22 -1.51 1.79
N GLN A 572 3.37 -0.53 1.47
CA GLN A 572 3.82 0.80 1.07
C GLN A 572 4.57 1.53 2.19
N ALA A 573 4.12 1.43 3.44
CA ALA A 573 4.81 2.05 4.57
C ALA A 573 6.21 1.47 4.78
N VAL A 574 6.36 0.14 4.67
CA VAL A 574 7.67 -0.54 4.80
C VAL A 574 8.58 -0.25 3.61
N ALA A 575 8.05 -0.25 2.38
CA ALA A 575 8.81 0.16 1.19
C ALA A 575 9.22 1.64 1.28
N GLY A 576 8.33 2.53 1.70
CA GLY A 576 8.65 3.94 1.87
C GLY A 576 9.75 4.16 2.91
N ARG A 577 9.68 3.47 4.05
CA ARG A 577 10.74 3.51 5.08
C ARG A 577 12.09 3.01 4.56
N SER A 578 12.09 1.89 3.86
CA SER A 578 13.34 1.26 3.37
C SER A 578 13.99 2.11 2.28
N TYR A 579 13.18 2.74 1.42
CA TYR A 579 13.65 3.71 0.44
C TYR A 579 14.32 4.92 1.09
N ALA A 580 13.66 5.56 2.06
CA ALA A 580 14.23 6.71 2.77
C ALA A 580 15.54 6.37 3.50
N LEU A 581 15.62 5.20 4.16
CA LEU A 581 16.88 4.72 4.76
C LEU A 581 18.00 4.55 3.74
N GLY A 582 17.67 4.01 2.57
CA GLY A 582 18.61 3.87 1.46
C GLY A 582 19.17 5.20 0.98
N LEU A 583 18.32 6.22 0.87
CA LEU A 583 18.74 7.58 0.49
C LEU A 583 19.54 8.31 1.57
N MET A 584 19.23 8.04 2.84
CA MET A 584 19.90 8.65 3.98
C MET A 584 21.34 8.15 4.15
N GLY A 585 21.73 7.03 3.53
CA GLY A 585 23.07 6.47 3.70
C GLY A 585 23.36 6.06 5.14
N VAL A 586 22.35 5.54 5.85
CA VAL A 586 22.50 5.10 7.25
C VAL A 586 23.49 3.94 7.30
N THR A 587 24.53 4.09 8.12
CA THR A 587 25.57 3.09 8.38
C THR A 587 25.92 3.10 9.86
N ASP A 588 26.74 2.14 10.32
CA ASP A 588 27.26 2.14 11.69
C ASP A 588 28.06 3.42 12.01
N ALA A 589 28.74 4.01 11.01
CA ALA A 589 29.48 5.26 11.14
C ALA A 589 28.58 6.51 11.05
N ALA A 590 27.41 6.40 10.41
CA ALA A 590 26.44 7.49 10.25
C ALA A 590 25.02 7.03 10.64
N PRO A 591 24.74 6.76 11.93
CA PRO A 591 23.49 6.15 12.37
C PRO A 591 22.26 7.06 12.23
N GLN A 592 22.45 8.36 11.99
CA GLN A 592 21.37 9.32 11.68
C GLN A 592 21.24 9.60 10.18
N GLY A 593 22.07 8.97 9.34
CA GLY A 593 22.20 9.29 7.92
C GLY A 593 22.94 10.59 7.66
N VAL A 594 23.14 10.88 6.38
CA VAL A 594 23.85 12.06 5.87
C VAL A 594 22.83 12.99 5.20
N ARG A 595 22.94 14.29 5.45
CA ARG A 595 22.15 15.31 4.77
C ARG A 595 22.86 15.77 3.51
N ARG A 596 22.08 16.00 2.45
CA ARG A 596 22.57 16.57 1.19
C ARG A 596 22.89 18.05 1.43
N PRO A 597 24.12 18.53 1.14
CA PRO A 597 24.47 19.93 1.33
C PRO A 597 23.57 20.90 0.56
N SER A 598 23.10 20.51 -0.62
CA SER A 598 22.26 21.35 -1.50
C SER A 598 20.86 21.67 -0.98
N CYS A 599 20.42 21.02 0.09
CA CYS A 599 19.11 21.28 0.72
C CYS A 599 19.14 21.21 2.26
N ASP A 600 20.27 20.83 2.86
CA ASP A 600 20.36 20.44 4.27
C ASP A 600 19.25 19.43 4.66
N CYS A 601 18.99 18.48 3.77
CA CYS A 601 17.89 17.53 3.87
C CYS A 601 18.33 16.10 3.60
N ASN A 602 17.57 15.13 4.11
CA ASN A 602 17.76 13.72 3.78
C ASN A 602 16.95 13.34 2.53
N VAL A 603 15.73 13.86 2.42
CA VAL A 603 14.81 13.64 1.31
C VAL A 603 14.09 14.95 0.97
N VAL A 604 13.61 15.08 -0.26
CA VAL A 604 12.70 16.16 -0.68
C VAL A 604 11.25 15.66 -0.69
N ASP A 605 10.31 16.58 -0.64
CA ASP A 605 8.87 16.29 -0.54
C ASP A 605 8.17 15.88 -1.85
N SER A 606 8.91 15.89 -2.96
CA SER A 606 8.39 15.60 -4.30
C SER A 606 8.78 14.21 -4.81
N THR A 607 8.23 13.83 -5.96
CA THR A 607 8.51 12.55 -6.65
C THR A 607 9.96 12.37 -7.11
N ARG A 608 10.83 13.37 -6.89
CA ARG A 608 12.29 13.20 -7.01
C ARG A 608 12.81 12.19 -5.98
N ASP A 609 12.22 12.17 -4.78
CA ASP A 609 12.45 11.14 -3.77
C ASP A 609 11.14 10.40 -3.46
N GLN A 610 10.27 10.98 -2.63
CA GLN A 610 8.96 10.43 -2.29
C GLN A 610 7.93 11.53 -2.08
N ASN A 611 6.69 11.30 -2.50
CA ASN A 611 5.60 12.26 -2.38
C ASN A 611 5.18 12.48 -0.92
N PHE A 612 5.82 13.41 -0.22
CA PHE A 612 5.52 13.76 1.17
C PHE A 612 4.57 14.97 1.19
N VAL A 613 3.34 14.76 1.64
CA VAL A 613 2.28 15.78 1.63
C VAL A 613 1.86 16.24 3.03
N GLY A 614 2.59 15.79 4.05
CA GLY A 614 2.35 16.14 5.45
C GLY A 614 0.92 15.81 5.91
N TRP A 615 0.28 16.77 6.58
CA TRP A 615 -1.07 16.60 7.15
C TRP A 615 -2.14 16.28 6.11
N LYS A 616 -1.95 16.60 4.81
CA LYS A 616 -2.92 16.21 3.77
C LYS A 616 -3.13 14.69 3.72
N LYS A 617 -2.12 13.90 4.10
CA LYS A 617 -2.21 12.44 4.13
C LYS A 617 -2.94 11.93 5.36
N GLU A 618 -2.50 12.33 6.54
CA GLU A 618 -3.12 11.91 7.80
C GLU A 618 -4.53 12.49 8.00
N GLY A 619 -4.81 13.64 7.38
CA GLY A 619 -6.12 14.29 7.36
C GLY A 619 -7.06 13.81 6.24
N GLU A 620 -6.71 12.75 5.49
CA GLU A 620 -7.46 12.32 4.30
C GLU A 620 -8.88 11.80 4.66
N GLY A 621 -9.88 12.29 3.91
CA GLY A 621 -11.29 11.90 4.01
C GLY A 621 -12.13 12.74 4.97
N ALA A 622 -13.46 12.63 4.84
CA ALA A 622 -14.39 13.17 5.83
C ALA A 622 -14.06 12.57 7.21
N ASP A 623 -13.99 13.43 8.23
CA ASP A 623 -13.60 13.06 9.60
C ASP A 623 -12.27 12.30 9.72
N GLN A 624 -11.38 12.48 8.73
CA GLN A 624 -10.05 11.87 8.66
C GLN A 624 -10.09 10.33 8.60
N GLN A 625 -11.21 9.75 8.15
CA GLN A 625 -11.42 8.29 8.20
C GLN A 625 -10.37 7.51 7.40
N TRP A 626 -9.90 8.06 6.29
CA TRP A 626 -8.91 7.40 5.43
C TRP A 626 -7.51 7.61 5.99
N GLY A 627 -7.18 8.81 6.43
CA GLY A 627 -5.89 9.09 7.08
C GLY A 627 -5.68 8.28 8.37
N LYS A 628 -6.73 8.03 9.16
CA LYS A 628 -6.69 7.10 10.32
C LYS A 628 -6.30 5.67 9.91
N ARG A 629 -6.75 5.19 8.74
CA ARG A 629 -6.37 3.86 8.23
C ARG A 629 -4.90 3.82 7.79
N TRP A 630 -4.43 4.87 7.11
CA TRP A 630 -3.02 5.00 6.75
C TRP A 630 -2.14 5.03 7.99
N LYS A 631 -2.45 5.90 8.95
CA LYS A 631 -1.75 6.00 10.23
C LYS A 631 -1.70 4.66 10.96
N ALA A 632 -2.82 3.93 11.03
CA ALA A 632 -2.87 2.60 11.64
C ALA A 632 -1.97 1.58 10.91
N ALA A 633 -1.89 1.63 9.58
CA ALA A 633 -0.99 0.75 8.82
C ALA A 633 0.49 1.06 9.11
N VAL A 634 0.86 2.35 9.21
CA VAL A 634 2.20 2.78 9.64
C VAL A 634 2.49 2.28 11.05
N ASP A 635 1.54 2.45 11.98
CA ASP A 635 1.67 2.01 13.38
C ASP A 635 1.85 0.48 13.47
N ASN A 636 1.13 -0.30 12.66
CA ASN A 636 1.24 -1.78 12.64
C ASN A 636 2.64 -2.29 12.25
N VAL A 637 3.38 -1.52 11.46
CA VAL A 637 4.73 -1.87 11.00
C VAL A 637 5.83 -1.12 11.76
N THR A 638 5.47 -0.43 12.84
CA THR A 638 6.38 0.33 13.70
C THR A 638 6.40 -0.27 15.10
N THR A 639 7.50 -0.94 15.45
CA THR A 639 7.62 -1.69 16.70
C THR A 639 7.91 -0.79 17.90
N SER A 640 8.68 0.28 17.68
CA SER A 640 8.97 1.31 18.68
C SER A 640 9.45 2.60 18.02
N ARG A 641 9.73 3.63 18.82
CA ARG A 641 10.29 4.90 18.33
C ARG A 641 11.69 4.78 17.70
N SER A 642 12.37 3.64 17.87
CA SER A 642 13.69 3.35 17.30
C SER A 642 13.75 2.04 16.51
N LYS A 643 12.61 1.36 16.30
CA LYS A 643 12.55 0.10 15.54
C LYS A 643 11.29 0.01 14.70
N GLY A 644 11.42 -0.46 13.47
CA GLY A 644 10.29 -0.75 12.58
C GLY A 644 10.68 -1.70 11.47
N ARG A 645 9.68 -2.19 10.74
CA ARG A 645 9.89 -3.15 9.66
C ARG A 645 10.49 -2.46 8.42
N VAL A 646 11.49 -3.12 7.84
CA VAL A 646 12.17 -2.73 6.60
C VAL A 646 12.37 -3.97 5.70
N VAL A 647 12.73 -3.75 4.44
CA VAL A 647 13.18 -4.81 3.52
C VAL A 647 14.70 -4.93 3.61
N LEU A 648 15.21 -6.14 3.85
CA LEU A 648 16.63 -6.43 3.99
C LEU A 648 17.13 -7.32 2.84
N ASP A 649 18.24 -6.92 2.22
CA ASP A 649 19.07 -7.75 1.35
C ASP A 649 20.32 -8.18 2.12
N GLY A 650 20.34 -9.43 2.58
CA GLY A 650 21.28 -9.85 3.63
C GLY A 650 21.06 -9.03 4.90
N ASP A 651 22.11 -8.35 5.36
CA ASP A 651 22.08 -7.48 6.55
C ASP A 651 21.88 -5.99 6.21
N ARG A 652 21.81 -5.63 4.92
CA ARG A 652 21.66 -4.25 4.47
C ARG A 652 20.20 -3.93 4.16
N VAL A 653 19.80 -2.69 4.40
CA VAL A 653 18.47 -2.21 4.00
C VAL A 653 18.42 -2.10 2.48
N ALA A 654 17.44 -2.75 1.87
CA ALA A 654 17.22 -2.69 0.44
C ALA A 654 16.62 -1.34 0.03
N VAL A 655 17.15 -0.74 -1.04
CA VAL A 655 16.53 0.43 -1.67
C VAL A 655 15.29 -0.01 -2.46
N THR A 656 14.10 0.27 -1.93
CA THR A 656 12.83 -0.26 -2.43
C THR A 656 12.08 0.73 -3.32
N TYR A 657 12.43 0.76 -4.60
CA TYR A 657 11.67 1.53 -5.60
C TYR A 657 10.25 0.98 -5.78
N TYR A 658 9.33 1.85 -6.18
CA TYR A 658 7.93 1.49 -6.45
C TYR A 658 7.34 2.38 -7.54
N SER A 659 6.33 1.87 -8.24
CA SER A 659 5.62 2.59 -9.31
C SER A 659 4.13 2.27 -9.28
N SER A 660 3.32 3.10 -9.94
CA SER A 660 1.86 2.99 -9.86
C SER A 660 1.34 1.66 -10.39
N SER A 661 1.66 1.31 -11.64
CA SER A 661 1.20 0.07 -12.28
C SER A 661 2.28 -0.47 -13.21
N THR A 662 2.38 -1.80 -13.31
CA THR A 662 3.10 -2.43 -14.41
C THR A 662 2.16 -2.80 -15.55
N GLY A 663 2.73 -3.27 -16.67
CA GLY A 663 2.00 -3.92 -17.77
C GLY A 663 1.82 -5.43 -17.56
N GLY A 664 1.85 -5.91 -16.32
CA GLY A 664 1.71 -7.34 -15.96
C GLY A 664 3.00 -8.01 -15.47
N ARG A 665 4.14 -7.32 -15.53
CA ARG A 665 5.43 -7.77 -14.99
C ARG A 665 6.26 -6.58 -14.53
N SER A 666 6.98 -6.71 -13.41
CA SER A 666 8.00 -5.72 -13.03
C SER A 666 9.24 -5.85 -13.94
N ALA A 667 10.12 -4.85 -13.87
CA ALA A 667 11.33 -4.76 -14.66
C ALA A 667 12.58 -5.19 -13.89
N ASN A 668 13.63 -5.64 -14.60
CA ASN A 668 14.97 -5.74 -14.03
C ASN A 668 15.58 -4.33 -13.96
N SER A 669 16.38 -4.05 -12.93
CA SER A 669 17.01 -2.73 -12.78
C SER A 669 17.85 -2.29 -13.98
N GLU A 670 18.61 -3.22 -14.56
CA GLU A 670 19.49 -2.98 -15.70
C GLU A 670 18.75 -2.65 -17.01
N ASP A 671 17.48 -3.05 -17.13
CA ASP A 671 16.63 -2.79 -18.30
C ASP A 671 16.05 -1.36 -18.29
N VAL A 672 16.09 -0.68 -17.14
CA VAL A 672 15.42 0.61 -16.88
C VAL A 672 16.43 1.72 -16.60
N TRP A 673 17.29 1.55 -15.59
CA TRP A 673 18.28 2.55 -15.17
C TRP A 673 19.69 2.02 -15.32
N SER A 674 20.43 1.74 -14.24
CA SER A 674 21.80 1.25 -14.32
C SER A 674 22.03 0.13 -13.32
N GLY A 675 23.01 -0.73 -13.65
CA GLY A 675 23.47 -1.80 -12.77
C GLY A 675 22.44 -2.90 -12.54
N LYS A 676 22.96 -4.10 -12.30
CA LYS A 676 22.15 -5.22 -11.82
C LYS A 676 22.01 -5.11 -10.29
N VAL A 677 20.80 -4.92 -9.80
CA VAL A 677 20.46 -4.97 -8.36
C VAL A 677 19.79 -6.31 -8.06
N SER A 678 20.46 -7.17 -7.30
CA SER A 678 20.09 -8.58 -7.02
C SER A 678 18.60 -8.79 -6.72
N TYR A 679 18.00 -7.89 -5.94
CA TYR A 679 16.62 -7.98 -5.48
C TYR A 679 15.59 -7.23 -6.33
N ILE A 680 16.00 -6.42 -7.30
CA ILE A 680 15.07 -5.70 -8.22
C ILE A 680 15.03 -6.44 -9.55
N ARG A 681 14.23 -7.51 -9.58
CA ARG A 681 14.13 -8.43 -10.72
C ARG A 681 12.73 -8.41 -11.32
N SER A 682 12.62 -8.81 -12.59
CA SER A 682 11.33 -8.98 -13.25
C SER A 682 10.54 -10.14 -12.63
N VAL A 683 9.46 -9.82 -11.94
CA VAL A 683 8.51 -10.77 -11.37
C VAL A 683 7.15 -10.65 -12.02
N ASP A 684 6.35 -11.70 -11.87
CA ASP A 684 4.96 -11.72 -12.32
C ASP A 684 4.15 -10.67 -11.57
N ASP A 685 3.44 -9.82 -12.30
CA ASP A 685 2.58 -8.78 -11.73
C ASP A 685 1.25 -8.68 -12.49
N ARG A 686 0.70 -9.85 -12.87
CA ARG A 686 -0.67 -9.94 -13.44
C ARG A 686 -1.73 -9.27 -12.57
N PHE A 687 -1.44 -9.10 -11.28
CA PHE A 687 -2.28 -8.44 -10.29
C PHE A 687 -2.53 -6.99 -10.68
N SER A 688 -1.54 -6.27 -11.22
CA SER A 688 -1.75 -4.90 -11.70
C SER A 688 -2.80 -4.83 -12.82
N LEU A 689 -2.83 -5.81 -13.73
CA LEU A 689 -3.81 -5.85 -14.84
C LEU A 689 -5.25 -6.16 -14.40
N THR A 690 -5.43 -6.70 -13.19
CA THR A 690 -6.73 -7.13 -12.67
C THR A 690 -7.18 -6.32 -11.44
N ALA A 691 -6.34 -5.39 -10.98
CA ALA A 691 -6.64 -4.52 -9.86
C ALA A 691 -7.84 -3.61 -10.18
N PRO A 692 -8.86 -3.57 -9.30
CA PRO A 692 -10.06 -2.79 -9.57
C PRO A 692 -9.73 -1.30 -9.57
N GLY A 693 -10.30 -0.58 -10.53
CA GLY A 693 -10.03 0.85 -10.71
C GLY A 693 -8.67 1.16 -11.33
N ASN A 694 -7.85 0.16 -11.69
CA ASN A 694 -6.59 0.42 -12.37
C ASN A 694 -6.81 0.83 -13.82
N SER A 695 -6.85 2.15 -14.02
CA SER A 695 -7.02 2.75 -15.32
C SER A 695 -5.73 2.72 -16.19
N PHE A 696 -4.64 2.18 -15.67
CA PHE A 696 -3.38 1.93 -16.37
C PHE A 696 -3.14 0.46 -16.70
N ALA A 697 -4.09 -0.44 -16.38
CA ALA A 697 -4.06 -1.82 -16.87
C ALA A 697 -4.01 -1.88 -18.40
N LEU A 698 -4.67 -0.91 -19.05
CA LEU A 698 -4.55 -0.57 -20.47
C LEU A 698 -4.72 0.95 -20.60
N TRP A 699 -3.97 1.60 -21.49
CA TRP A 699 -4.20 3.00 -21.81
C TRP A 699 -5.49 3.10 -22.65
N SER A 700 -6.44 3.92 -22.19
CA SER A 700 -7.71 4.09 -22.89
C SER A 700 -7.54 5.08 -24.04
N SER A 701 -8.13 4.77 -25.19
CA SER A 701 -8.32 5.69 -26.31
C SER A 701 -9.61 6.53 -26.19
N ASN A 702 -10.28 6.52 -25.04
CA ASN A 702 -11.50 7.30 -24.82
C ASN A 702 -11.22 8.81 -25.00
N LYS A 703 -12.01 9.48 -25.84
CA LYS A 703 -11.89 10.91 -26.15
C LYS A 703 -11.93 11.84 -24.92
N ALA A 704 -12.56 11.43 -23.83
CA ALA A 704 -12.67 12.27 -22.63
C ALA A 704 -11.37 12.37 -21.80
N ASN A 705 -10.49 11.36 -21.87
CA ASN A 705 -9.18 11.36 -21.20
C ASN A 705 -8.25 10.34 -21.89
N PRO A 706 -7.79 10.63 -23.12
CA PRO A 706 -6.96 9.70 -23.87
C PRO A 706 -5.60 9.58 -23.18
N ARG A 707 -5.23 8.35 -22.80
CA ARG A 707 -3.88 8.04 -22.28
C ARG A 707 -2.92 7.57 -23.36
N THR A 708 -3.43 7.39 -24.57
CA THR A 708 -2.60 7.18 -25.76
C THR A 708 -1.83 8.45 -26.09
N VAL A 709 -0.57 8.29 -26.49
CA VAL A 709 0.27 9.44 -26.84
C VAL A 709 0.29 9.63 -28.35
N GLN A 710 0.19 10.89 -28.80
CA GLN A 710 0.36 11.23 -30.21
C GLN A 710 1.81 11.64 -30.47
N LEU A 711 2.46 10.94 -31.39
CA LEU A 711 3.79 11.26 -31.89
C LEU A 711 3.63 11.88 -33.28
N THR A 712 3.91 13.17 -33.42
CA THR A 712 3.80 13.86 -34.72
C THR A 712 4.84 13.32 -35.70
N GLN A 713 4.54 13.44 -37.00
CA GLN A 713 5.47 13.02 -38.05
C GLN A 713 6.84 13.67 -37.93
N ALA A 714 6.89 14.99 -37.73
CA ALA A 714 8.15 15.72 -37.55
C ALA A 714 8.99 15.19 -36.38
N ARG A 715 8.34 14.85 -35.25
CA ARG A 715 9.03 14.28 -34.09
C ARG A 715 9.46 12.84 -34.35
N ALA A 716 8.67 12.04 -35.06
CA ALA A 716 9.08 10.69 -35.47
C ALA A 716 10.30 10.75 -36.39
N SER A 717 10.26 11.54 -37.47
CA SER A 717 11.38 11.77 -38.39
C SER A 717 12.66 12.18 -37.64
N SER A 718 12.55 13.15 -36.73
CA SER A 718 13.68 13.62 -35.91
C SER A 718 14.25 12.53 -35.00
N LEU A 719 13.40 11.77 -34.29
CA LEU A 719 13.84 10.70 -33.39
C LEU A 719 14.57 9.56 -34.10
N PHE A 720 14.16 9.25 -35.33
CA PHE A 720 14.71 8.14 -36.10
C PHE A 720 15.77 8.56 -37.14
N GLY A 721 15.99 9.86 -37.35
CA GLY A 721 16.91 10.37 -38.36
C GLY A 721 16.48 10.00 -39.79
N LEU A 722 15.17 9.98 -40.04
CA LEU A 722 14.58 9.66 -41.34
C LEU A 722 13.89 10.90 -41.92
N PRO A 723 13.85 11.07 -43.26
CA PRO A 723 13.16 12.21 -43.88
C PRO A 723 11.65 12.19 -43.57
N ASP A 724 11.07 11.00 -43.61
CA ASP A 724 9.71 10.70 -43.18
C ASP A 724 9.66 9.32 -42.52
N VAL A 725 8.56 9.04 -41.84
CA VAL A 725 8.26 7.75 -41.23
C VAL A 725 6.87 7.30 -41.67
N VAL A 726 6.77 6.09 -42.21
CA VAL A 726 5.49 5.45 -42.60
C VAL A 726 5.04 4.45 -41.54
N THR A 727 5.98 3.70 -40.96
CA THR A 727 5.67 2.72 -39.91
C THR A 727 6.64 2.83 -38.74
N ILE A 728 6.15 2.53 -37.54
CA ILE A 728 6.97 2.35 -36.33
C ILE A 728 6.51 1.06 -35.65
N GLU A 729 7.45 0.15 -35.36
CA GLU A 729 7.16 -1.16 -34.77
C GLU A 729 8.02 -1.42 -33.53
N VAL A 730 7.45 -2.08 -32.52
CA VAL A 730 8.24 -2.65 -31.42
C VAL A 730 8.87 -3.96 -31.90
N VAL A 731 10.17 -3.94 -32.18
CA VAL A 731 10.90 -5.10 -32.75
C VAL A 731 11.64 -5.94 -31.70
N ALA A 732 11.85 -5.41 -30.50
CA ALA A 732 12.38 -6.16 -29.36
C ALA A 732 11.78 -5.71 -28.03
N ARG A 733 11.71 -6.63 -27.06
CA ARG A 733 11.21 -6.39 -25.70
C ARG A 733 12.19 -6.92 -24.66
N TYR A 734 12.18 -6.30 -23.48
CA TYR A 734 12.81 -6.86 -22.29
C TYR A 734 11.95 -7.99 -21.71
N SER A 735 12.51 -8.75 -20.76
CA SER A 735 11.79 -9.85 -20.07
C SER A 735 10.55 -9.39 -19.27
N SER A 736 10.45 -8.07 -19.04
CA SER A 736 9.31 -7.39 -18.42
C SER A 736 8.20 -7.02 -19.40
N ASP A 737 8.33 -7.37 -20.69
CA ASP A 737 7.48 -6.93 -21.81
C ASP A 737 7.57 -5.44 -22.17
N GLN A 738 8.40 -4.65 -21.48
CA GLN A 738 8.70 -3.27 -21.88
C GLN A 738 9.43 -3.22 -23.22
N ALA A 739 9.22 -2.16 -23.99
CA ALA A 739 9.90 -1.95 -25.26
C ALA A 739 11.41 -1.85 -25.06
N LYS A 740 12.17 -2.57 -25.89
CA LYS A 740 13.64 -2.54 -25.95
C LYS A 740 14.14 -1.87 -27.23
N SER A 741 13.49 -2.16 -28.35
CA SER A 741 13.86 -1.61 -29.65
C SER A 741 12.61 -1.22 -30.43
N LEU A 742 12.62 -0.01 -30.98
CA LEU A 742 11.63 0.49 -31.93
C LEU A 742 12.31 0.61 -33.30
N ARG A 743 11.64 0.17 -34.37
CA ARG A 743 12.11 0.34 -35.74
C ARG A 743 11.12 1.21 -36.51
N ALA A 744 11.63 2.26 -37.14
CA ALA A 744 10.90 3.10 -38.07
C ALA A 744 11.28 2.78 -39.52
N THR A 745 10.34 2.91 -40.45
CA THR A 745 10.55 2.74 -41.90
C THR A 745 10.03 3.97 -42.63
N SER A 746 10.80 4.56 -43.54
CA SER A 746 10.38 5.68 -44.39
C SER A 746 9.60 5.23 -45.62
N SER A 747 9.04 6.19 -46.36
CA SER A 747 8.36 6.05 -47.65
C SER A 747 9.24 5.42 -48.72
N THR A 748 10.56 5.64 -48.62
CA THR A 748 11.59 5.05 -49.49
C THR A 748 12.05 3.66 -49.04
N GLY A 749 11.46 3.10 -47.97
CA GLY A 749 11.82 1.79 -47.41
C GLY A 749 13.07 1.80 -46.53
N ARG A 750 13.69 2.95 -46.28
CA ARG A 750 14.85 3.06 -45.38
C ARG A 750 14.40 2.84 -43.93
N THR A 751 15.11 1.98 -43.21
CA THR A 751 14.80 1.69 -41.80
C THR A 751 15.80 2.31 -40.84
N SER A 752 15.34 2.72 -39.66
CA SER A 752 16.17 3.12 -38.52
C SER A 752 15.68 2.41 -37.26
N THR A 753 16.61 1.86 -36.47
CA THR A 753 16.28 1.13 -35.23
C THR A 753 16.85 1.87 -34.02
N TRP A 754 15.96 2.27 -33.12
CA TRP A 754 16.31 2.86 -31.84
C TRP A 754 16.21 1.80 -30.74
N THR A 755 17.37 1.42 -30.18
CA THR A 755 17.45 0.51 -29.04
C THR A 755 17.86 1.30 -27.80
N ALA A 756 17.08 1.16 -26.72
CA ALA A 756 17.32 1.90 -25.48
C ALA A 756 16.80 1.14 -24.26
N LYS A 757 17.05 1.70 -23.08
CA LYS A 757 16.42 1.25 -21.84
C LYS A 757 14.95 1.63 -21.85
N ALA A 758 14.15 0.88 -21.09
CA ALA A 758 12.71 1.06 -21.04
C ALA A 758 12.32 2.49 -20.61
N ASP A 759 13.01 3.07 -19.63
CA ASP A 759 12.70 4.42 -19.14
C ASP A 759 12.99 5.51 -20.17
N THR A 760 13.97 5.30 -21.06
CA THR A 760 14.28 6.24 -22.15
C THR A 760 13.10 6.38 -23.11
N PHE A 761 12.43 5.28 -23.47
CA PHE A 761 11.20 5.38 -24.28
C PHE A 761 10.11 6.13 -23.54
N ARG A 762 9.92 5.86 -22.24
CA ARG A 762 8.90 6.53 -21.43
C ARG A 762 9.11 8.04 -21.38
N THR A 763 10.33 8.50 -21.10
CA THR A 763 10.62 9.92 -20.94
C THR A 763 10.69 10.65 -22.27
N THR A 764 11.40 10.11 -23.27
CA THR A 764 11.57 10.76 -24.58
C THR A 764 10.28 10.83 -25.38
N LEU A 765 9.40 9.83 -25.26
CA LEU A 765 8.09 9.82 -25.95
C LEU A 765 6.95 10.37 -25.07
N GLY A 766 7.19 10.72 -23.80
CA GLY A 766 6.15 11.24 -22.90
C GLY A 766 5.08 10.21 -22.53
N LEU A 767 5.43 8.93 -22.46
CA LEU A 767 4.48 7.84 -22.19
C LEU A 767 4.20 7.69 -20.69
N PRO A 768 3.03 7.17 -20.30
CA PRO A 768 2.80 6.76 -18.91
C PRO A 768 3.79 5.68 -18.44
N GLY A 769 4.11 4.71 -19.30
CA GLY A 769 5.01 3.59 -19.01
C GLY A 769 5.65 3.05 -20.30
N ALA A 770 6.54 2.06 -20.18
CA ALA A 770 7.28 1.53 -21.32
C ALA A 770 6.69 0.25 -21.94
N TRP A 771 5.53 -0.23 -21.47
CA TRP A 771 4.84 -1.39 -22.04
C TRP A 771 4.02 -0.99 -23.26
N ILE A 772 4.73 -0.60 -24.33
CA ILE A 772 4.13 -0.21 -25.61
C ILE A 772 3.48 -1.43 -26.25
N ARG A 773 2.19 -1.34 -26.58
CA ARG A 773 1.40 -2.42 -27.16
C ARG A 773 1.27 -2.28 -28.67
N SER A 774 0.96 -1.08 -29.16
CA SER A 774 0.87 -0.76 -30.58
C SER A 774 1.26 0.69 -30.84
N ILE A 775 1.71 0.94 -32.07
CA ILE A 775 1.96 2.26 -32.62
C ILE A 775 1.25 2.26 -33.97
N GLU A 776 0.22 3.08 -34.13
CA GLU A 776 -0.67 3.07 -35.30
C GLU A 776 -0.58 4.42 -36.03
N PRO A 777 -0.35 4.42 -37.36
CA PRO A 777 -0.32 5.65 -38.14
C PRO A 777 -1.70 6.34 -38.16
N ARG A 778 -1.69 7.66 -38.24
CA ARG A 778 -2.86 8.54 -38.35
C ARG A 778 -2.71 9.39 -39.61
N GLY A 779 -3.71 9.30 -40.48
CA GLY A 779 -3.87 10.15 -41.67
C GLY A 779 -4.48 11.49 -41.33
#